data_AF-F0XI11-F1
#
_entry.id   AF-F0XI11-F1
#
_cell.length_a   1.000
_cell.length_b   1.000
_cell.length_c   1.000
_cell.angle_alpha   90.00
_cell.angle_beta   90.00
_cell.angle_gamma   90.00
#
_symmetry.space_group_name_H-M   'P 1'
#
loop_
_entity.id
_entity.type
_entity.pdbx_description
1 polymer ?
#
loop_
_entity_poly.entity_id
_entity_poly.type
_entity_poly.pdbx_seq_one_letter_code
_entity_poly.pdbx_strand_id
1 'polypeptide(L)'
;MKYGQQLETESVPEWSLHNIDYNTLKEFIKIHTTRDQATAIPIPGQQDTSLQRFELNFYDELYRQHDRVGLFVTTKADEINRRLPRGATTFKRQRRLAKYERTAAQLSDETRDLARFSNAQVVAFRKILKKYRKWTGSSSLGTRFRENVLSDPKSFTKRDFSHLQSQCDELLNTIRATTPLTSSPTSNSRPPTPSRQHRRSSQVHSSSSSTLQALSSSVGSEQIHIPRGPKTLTTAPVQTHYWNEYDDGSESGEVGGAGSGGYAIYLHPDDESEFPGVATLVSFFTVPIEKAKKWMNARGAAVAHLPDNGSEHSPLLSHSGVNYGAGSTLYADESASQRRLRRQNGKTPGRAGMAAMGSGHYDDVSHYGDDDDGEDGDSAGEEGEDDMFASEHEFPQGYETYYATLPSVADQRMARYRETILLRGAFGCFAAAAVLLAVTGILISTGRHRLRVEVDAGVIMGVVASLGFACAALGMVMAKSERTTLATGLLVWTTFGAICVLNGVVLLFVMGNTVRATGDVMIGSPNYATIAQRTLTMASASRQPREMPRSLSSLALLVAAAALALAVAYFRDSVNFGTSLQSAASAPQTYCYEGIKTLAEDQPSARCFSVVDGHFTEVFTPENELDSPSLSGYVIPGLWDGHGHLIQYGEFLQSVDLFGSTAAKDIRKRLLDYIGTHQGIGSKDQWLRGFGWDQMAMGGMPTAALLESDEKLKGLYVMLDRIDGHCIWVSQAVLDLLPAQIPDVPGGEIIRDPGMGVFCDNAMDLIMSLWPRPGREVKATYIRTAMQKLSSLGLVGMHDAGVIPEDLQLYRELADTEGWTIRVNAMIECKERNTFCPNEAVGLRQTTSEFLTIHGVKLFADGALGSWGSAMIDPYSDRPDMSGSLLVNGSTLLSLTRDWSEAGFQVNIHAIGDLANRYAIDALETALVDLCPSRPPAECQHEHRFRIEHAQIIHPHDQARLHSLALIPSIQPTHATSDMKYAELRLGSKRTREEAYRMKTLLRNRPILGSDFPIEPPDPFQGIYAAVVRRSPHTGKNADGTNDPWYPDEALTLDEALLGFTQGPAYGAFLEELAGVIQVGAFADWVVLDKPISSFDLEDFRDMKVRETWVGGKLSYKRE
;
A
#
# COMPACT_ATOMS: atom_id res chain seq x y z
N MET A 1 20.98 -8.94 26.97
CA MET A 1 19.67 -9.54 26.62
C MET A 1 19.75 -11.08 26.64
N LYS A 2 20.40 -11.68 27.65
CA LYS A 2 21.10 -12.96 27.51
C LYS A 2 20.23 -14.19 27.17
N TYR A 3 18.96 -14.23 27.58
CA TYR A 3 18.16 -15.46 27.39
C TYR A 3 17.68 -15.71 25.95
N GLY A 4 17.59 -14.71 25.06
CA GLY A 4 17.26 -14.97 23.64
C GLY A 4 18.35 -15.82 22.98
N GLN A 5 19.59 -15.34 23.06
CA GLN A 5 20.81 -16.04 22.62
C GLN A 5 21.00 -17.41 23.31
N GLN A 6 20.60 -17.50 24.59
CA GLN A 6 20.61 -18.78 25.31
C GLN A 6 19.55 -19.76 24.78
N LEU A 7 18.35 -19.29 24.41
CA LEU A 7 17.31 -20.13 23.80
C LEU A 7 17.76 -20.69 22.45
N GLU A 8 18.40 -19.88 21.60
CA GLU A 8 19.01 -20.34 20.34
C GLU A 8 20.03 -21.48 20.57
N THR A 9 20.79 -21.40 21.67
CA THR A 9 21.80 -22.41 22.05
C THR A 9 21.18 -23.65 22.73
N GLU A 10 20.16 -23.48 23.57
CA GLU A 10 19.45 -24.58 24.27
C GLU A 10 18.54 -25.38 23.32
N SER A 11 17.97 -24.71 22.31
CA SER A 11 17.16 -25.28 21.23
C SER A 11 18.03 -25.98 20.15
N VAL A 12 17.44 -26.25 18.99
CA VAL A 12 18.10 -26.88 17.82
C VAL A 12 18.39 -25.78 16.77
N PRO A 13 19.66 -25.49 16.43
CA PRO A 13 20.03 -24.39 15.52
C PRO A 13 19.35 -24.46 14.16
N GLU A 14 19.21 -25.66 13.60
CA GLU A 14 18.60 -25.96 12.31
C GLU A 14 17.10 -25.58 12.25
N TRP A 15 16.44 -25.43 13.41
CA TRP A 15 15.04 -25.03 13.53
C TRP A 15 14.88 -23.73 14.31
N SER A 16 15.94 -22.92 14.38
CA SER A 16 15.97 -21.63 15.09
C SER A 16 14.85 -20.68 14.65
N LEU A 17 14.47 -20.69 13.36
CA LEU A 17 13.35 -19.95 12.79
C LEU A 17 11.97 -20.34 13.36
N HIS A 18 11.85 -21.52 13.98
CA HIS A 18 10.61 -22.01 14.60
C HIS A 18 10.58 -21.78 16.13
N ASN A 19 11.64 -21.21 16.72
CA ASN A 19 11.63 -20.82 18.14
C ASN A 19 10.49 -19.82 18.43
N ILE A 20 10.11 -19.70 19.69
CA ILE A 20 9.29 -18.58 20.19
C ILE A 20 10.07 -17.25 20.08
N ASP A 21 9.41 -16.16 19.68
CA ASP A 21 10.01 -14.82 19.56
C ASP A 21 10.22 -14.15 20.94
N TYR A 22 11.06 -14.77 21.78
CA TYR A 22 11.25 -14.40 23.17
C TYR A 22 11.72 -12.95 23.37
N ASN A 23 12.48 -12.40 22.41
CA ASN A 23 12.91 -11.01 22.45
C ASN A 23 11.72 -10.06 22.20
N THR A 24 10.94 -10.30 21.15
CA THR A 24 9.71 -9.56 20.81
C THR A 24 8.71 -9.58 21.96
N LEU A 25 8.41 -10.75 22.54
CA LEU A 25 7.54 -10.85 23.72
C LEU A 25 8.09 -10.09 24.93
N LYS A 26 9.41 -10.07 25.12
CA LYS A 26 10.09 -9.32 26.19
C LYS A 26 9.99 -7.81 25.96
N GLU A 27 10.13 -7.34 24.71
CA GLU A 27 9.93 -5.94 24.35
C GLU A 27 8.45 -5.54 24.47
N PHE A 28 7.51 -6.40 24.06
CA PHE A 28 6.07 -6.19 24.22
C PHE A 28 5.70 -6.00 25.70
N ILE A 29 6.25 -6.82 26.61
CA ILE A 29 6.15 -6.57 28.05
C ILE A 29 6.76 -5.20 28.41
N LYS A 30 8.01 -4.94 28.02
CA LYS A 30 8.75 -3.72 28.39
C LYS A 30 7.98 -2.46 28.02
N ILE A 31 7.53 -2.33 26.77
CA ILE A 31 6.84 -1.15 26.23
C ILE A 31 5.64 -0.77 27.09
N HIS A 32 4.83 -1.77 27.48
CA HIS A 32 3.61 -1.57 28.27
C HIS A 32 3.83 -1.53 29.79
N THR A 33 5.08 -1.59 30.28
CA THR A 33 5.39 -1.62 31.72
C THR A 33 6.57 -0.74 32.17
N THR A 34 7.34 -0.13 31.26
CA THR A 34 8.31 0.91 31.63
C THR A 34 7.60 2.22 31.95
N ARG A 35 7.83 2.74 33.16
CA ARG A 35 7.49 4.12 33.53
C ARG A 35 8.21 5.10 32.60
N ASP A 36 7.41 5.81 31.80
CA ASP A 36 7.63 7.14 31.22
C ASP A 36 6.46 7.48 30.27
N GLN A 37 5.73 6.47 29.79
CA GLN A 37 4.33 6.66 29.39
C GLN A 37 3.46 6.93 30.63
N ALA A 38 2.56 7.92 30.54
CA ALA A 38 1.81 8.45 31.67
C ALA A 38 0.56 7.63 32.03
N THR A 39 0.74 6.37 32.44
CA THR A 39 -0.34 5.55 33.02
C THR A 39 -0.72 6.07 34.41
N ALA A 40 -1.99 6.45 34.59
CA ALA A 40 -2.51 6.92 35.88
C ALA A 40 -2.45 5.81 36.94
N ILE A 41 -2.05 6.16 38.17
CA ILE A 41 -2.02 5.21 39.29
C ILE A 41 -3.47 4.83 39.64
N PRO A 42 -3.87 3.54 39.56
CA PRO A 42 -5.25 3.14 39.84
C PRO A 42 -5.61 3.37 41.31
N ILE A 43 -6.79 3.91 41.55
CA ILE A 43 -7.34 4.12 42.89
C ILE A 43 -7.62 2.75 43.53
N PRO A 44 -7.19 2.48 44.79
CA PRO A 44 -7.46 1.21 45.46
C PRO A 44 -8.94 0.84 45.44
N GLY A 45 -9.28 -0.22 44.71
CA GLY A 45 -10.66 -0.71 44.52
C GLY A 45 -11.20 -0.60 43.08
N GLN A 46 -10.56 0.14 42.17
CA GLN A 46 -10.88 0.05 40.73
C GLN A 46 -10.00 -0.97 40.01
N GLN A 47 -10.57 -1.64 39.00
CA GLN A 47 -9.83 -2.48 38.07
C GLN A 47 -9.09 -1.61 37.05
N ASP A 48 -7.81 -1.89 36.83
CA ASP A 48 -7.01 -1.23 35.80
C ASP A 48 -7.36 -1.79 34.41
N THR A 49 -8.17 -1.02 33.67
CA THR A 49 -8.62 -1.37 32.32
C THR A 49 -7.50 -1.31 31.28
N SER A 50 -6.39 -0.61 31.56
CA SER A 50 -5.21 -0.58 30.70
C SER A 50 -4.40 -1.88 30.86
N LEU A 51 -4.19 -2.31 32.11
CA LEU A 51 -3.58 -3.61 32.43
C LEU A 51 -4.42 -4.76 31.89
N GLN A 52 -5.75 -4.70 31.99
CA GLN A 52 -6.64 -5.73 31.41
C GLN A 52 -6.53 -5.81 29.88
N ARG A 53 -6.50 -4.67 29.17
CA ARG A 53 -6.33 -4.67 27.71
C ARG A 53 -4.96 -5.23 27.30
N PHE A 54 -3.89 -4.84 28.00
CA PHE A 54 -2.57 -5.42 27.82
C PHE A 54 -2.55 -6.93 28.13
N GLU A 55 -3.27 -7.39 29.16
CA GLU A 55 -3.39 -8.80 29.53
C GLU A 55 -4.21 -9.65 28.55
N LEU A 56 -5.10 -9.03 27.75
CA LEU A 56 -5.74 -9.69 26.61
C LEU A 56 -4.74 -9.78 25.45
N ASN A 57 -4.26 -8.64 24.93
CA ASN A 57 -3.37 -8.59 23.78
C ASN A 57 -2.10 -9.46 23.94
N PHE A 58 -1.49 -9.47 25.13
CA PHE A 58 -0.30 -10.30 25.38
C PHE A 58 -0.60 -11.80 25.51
N TYR A 59 -1.80 -12.17 25.95
CA TYR A 59 -2.24 -13.57 25.93
C TYR A 59 -2.48 -14.07 24.51
N ASP A 60 -3.06 -13.23 23.65
CA ASP A 60 -3.35 -13.58 22.26
C ASP A 60 -2.07 -13.71 21.42
N GLU A 61 -1.06 -12.86 21.67
CA GLU A 61 0.29 -13.03 21.12
C GLU A 61 0.96 -14.32 21.63
N LEU A 62 0.92 -14.60 22.95
CA LEU A 62 1.45 -15.85 23.51
C LEU A 62 0.74 -17.10 22.93
N TYR A 63 -0.55 -16.99 22.62
CA TYR A 63 -1.33 -18.06 22.00
C TYR A 63 -0.89 -18.30 20.54
N ARG A 64 -0.81 -17.24 19.72
CA ARG A 64 -0.32 -17.34 18.32
C ARG A 64 1.12 -17.90 18.26
N GLN A 65 2.00 -17.46 19.16
CA GLN A 65 3.36 -17.99 19.29
C GLN A 65 3.39 -19.48 19.70
N HIS A 66 2.47 -19.91 20.57
CA HIS A 66 2.36 -21.31 21.00
C HIS A 66 1.86 -22.21 19.87
N ASP A 67 0.84 -21.77 19.14
CA ASP A 67 0.27 -22.52 18.02
C ASP A 67 1.26 -22.64 16.85
N ARG A 68 2.01 -21.58 16.53
CA ARG A 68 3.13 -21.61 15.55
C ARG A 68 4.15 -22.70 15.87
N VAL A 69 4.58 -22.79 17.13
CA VAL A 69 5.48 -23.85 17.60
C VAL A 69 4.80 -25.22 17.56
N GLY A 70 3.53 -25.28 17.95
CA GLY A 70 2.75 -26.53 17.97
C GLY A 70 2.53 -27.15 16.60
N LEU A 71 2.29 -26.33 15.58
CA LEU A 71 2.15 -26.74 14.19
C LEU A 71 3.48 -27.30 13.63
N PHE A 72 4.60 -26.63 13.90
CA PHE A 72 5.93 -27.15 13.52
C PHE A 72 6.22 -28.50 14.20
N VAL A 73 6.07 -28.59 15.53
CA VAL A 73 6.36 -29.81 16.30
C VAL A 73 5.45 -30.97 15.86
N THR A 74 4.19 -30.69 15.53
CA THR A 74 3.25 -31.67 14.97
C THR A 74 3.71 -32.15 13.60
N THR A 75 3.93 -31.22 12.67
CA THR A 75 4.31 -31.52 11.29
C THR A 75 5.63 -32.30 11.22
N LYS A 76 6.61 -31.93 12.05
CA LYS A 76 7.92 -32.61 12.11
C LYS A 76 7.83 -34.03 12.71
N ALA A 77 7.02 -34.23 13.75
CA ALA A 77 6.75 -35.57 14.29
C ALA A 77 6.08 -36.47 13.23
N ASP A 78 5.13 -35.92 12.48
CA ASP A 78 4.36 -36.66 11.49
C ASP A 78 5.16 -36.88 10.18
N GLU A 79 6.16 -36.04 9.89
CA GLU A 79 7.19 -36.28 8.86
C GLU A 79 8.13 -37.44 9.25
N ILE A 80 8.66 -37.45 10.47
CA ILE A 80 9.50 -38.53 11.01
C ILE A 80 8.73 -39.88 10.97
N ASN A 81 7.47 -39.88 11.41
CA ASN A 81 6.58 -41.05 11.38
C ASN A 81 6.29 -41.57 9.95
N ARG A 82 6.25 -40.68 8.95
CA ARG A 82 6.13 -41.06 7.52
C ARG A 82 7.44 -41.62 6.94
N ARG A 83 8.59 -41.16 7.43
CA ARG A 83 9.93 -41.61 6.98
C ARG A 83 10.37 -42.94 7.60
N LEU A 84 9.73 -43.40 8.69
CA LEU A 84 9.96 -44.72 9.29
C LEU A 84 9.54 -45.87 8.33
N PRO A 85 10.47 -46.74 7.89
CA PRO A 85 10.15 -47.83 6.95
C PRO A 85 9.34 -48.94 7.63
N ARG A 86 8.16 -49.24 7.08
CA ARG A 86 7.23 -50.24 7.63
C ARG A 86 7.52 -51.64 7.05
N GLY A 87 7.89 -52.58 7.92
CA GLY A 87 7.97 -54.02 7.63
C GLY A 87 9.38 -54.61 7.64
N ALA A 88 9.67 -55.47 8.62
CA ALA A 88 10.99 -56.08 8.83
C ALA A 88 11.33 -57.28 7.90
N THR A 89 10.36 -57.77 7.11
CA THR A 89 10.36 -59.14 6.57
C THR A 89 11.10 -59.36 5.25
N THR A 90 11.59 -58.30 4.55
CA THR A 90 12.02 -58.43 3.13
C THR A 90 13.36 -57.76 2.80
N PHE A 91 14.28 -57.61 3.75
CA PHE A 91 15.60 -56.98 3.53
C PHE A 91 16.64 -57.85 2.77
N LYS A 92 16.25 -58.46 1.63
CA LYS A 92 17.04 -59.45 0.86
C LYS A 92 18.31 -58.92 0.16
N ARG A 93 18.84 -57.72 0.46
CA ARG A 93 20.02 -57.17 -0.23
C ARG A 93 20.88 -56.27 0.68
N GLN A 94 22.13 -56.67 0.90
CA GLN A 94 23.05 -56.05 1.87
C GLN A 94 23.30 -54.53 1.63
N ARG A 95 23.40 -54.09 0.36
CA ARG A 95 23.47 -52.65 0.01
C ARG A 95 22.22 -51.84 0.41
N ARG A 96 21.06 -52.46 0.59
CA ARG A 96 19.83 -51.78 1.07
C ARG A 96 19.83 -51.67 2.60
N LEU A 97 20.23 -52.72 3.32
CA LEU A 97 20.39 -52.69 4.79
C LEU A 97 21.26 -51.51 5.25
N ALA A 98 22.43 -51.33 4.64
CA ALA A 98 23.34 -50.22 4.96
C ALA A 98 22.79 -48.81 4.62
N LYS A 99 21.77 -48.70 3.75
CA LYS A 99 21.02 -47.43 3.56
C LYS A 99 19.99 -47.25 4.68
N TYR A 100 19.22 -48.29 5.00
CA TYR A 100 18.21 -48.23 6.05
C TYR A 100 18.80 -48.01 7.45
N GLU A 101 19.99 -48.55 7.78
CA GLU A 101 20.62 -48.26 9.08
C GLU A 101 20.95 -46.77 9.22
N ARG A 102 21.49 -46.14 8.17
CA ARG A 102 21.78 -44.69 8.17
C ARG A 102 20.51 -43.86 8.31
N THR A 103 19.44 -44.22 7.58
CA THR A 103 18.14 -43.53 7.68
C THR A 103 17.52 -43.70 9.06
N ALA A 104 17.59 -44.89 9.67
CA ALA A 104 17.05 -45.14 11.02
C ALA A 104 17.85 -44.41 12.11
N ALA A 105 19.18 -44.34 11.98
CA ALA A 105 20.03 -43.54 12.87
C ALA A 105 19.69 -42.04 12.77
N GLN A 106 19.62 -41.50 11.53
CA GLN A 106 19.22 -40.12 11.29
C GLN A 106 17.83 -39.80 11.87
N LEU A 107 16.86 -40.70 11.73
CA LEU A 107 15.52 -40.51 12.30
C LEU A 107 15.52 -40.55 13.85
N SER A 108 16.38 -41.35 14.47
CA SER A 108 16.56 -41.30 15.93
C SER A 108 17.19 -39.97 16.38
N ASP A 109 18.18 -39.47 15.65
CA ASP A 109 18.79 -38.18 15.96
C ASP A 109 17.78 -37.03 15.80
N GLU A 110 17.06 -36.98 14.66
CA GLU A 110 15.97 -36.01 14.42
C GLU A 110 14.84 -36.10 15.48
N THR A 111 14.54 -37.30 16.01
CA THR A 111 13.54 -37.48 17.07
C THR A 111 14.03 -36.93 18.42
N ARG A 112 15.29 -37.20 18.78
CA ARG A 112 15.92 -36.66 20.00
C ARG A 112 16.01 -35.14 19.95
N ASP A 113 16.35 -34.59 18.79
CA ASP A 113 16.43 -33.14 18.60
C ASP A 113 15.03 -32.51 18.64
N LEU A 114 13.98 -33.16 18.11
CA LEU A 114 12.59 -32.68 18.26
C LEU A 114 12.15 -32.61 19.73
N ALA A 115 12.55 -33.58 20.54
CA ALA A 115 12.34 -33.55 21.99
C ALA A 115 13.13 -32.42 22.67
N ARG A 116 14.39 -32.16 22.28
CA ARG A 116 15.19 -31.02 22.77
C ARG A 116 14.54 -29.68 22.44
N PHE A 117 14.17 -29.48 21.18
CA PHE A 117 13.51 -28.27 20.68
C PHE A 117 12.22 -27.98 21.46
N SER A 118 11.33 -28.96 21.59
CA SER A 118 10.06 -28.82 22.33
C SER A 118 10.30 -28.39 23.78
N ASN A 119 11.27 -29.01 24.47
CA ASN A 119 11.64 -28.65 25.84
C ASN A 119 12.19 -27.21 25.94
N ALA A 120 13.03 -26.77 24.98
CA ALA A 120 13.55 -25.40 24.96
C ALA A 120 12.41 -24.36 24.85
N GLN A 121 11.41 -24.61 23.98
CA GLN A 121 10.24 -23.73 23.88
C GLN A 121 9.41 -23.72 25.16
N VAL A 122 9.18 -24.89 25.79
CA VAL A 122 8.48 -25.00 27.09
C VAL A 122 9.18 -24.19 28.18
N VAL A 123 10.52 -24.20 28.23
CA VAL A 123 11.29 -23.39 29.18
C VAL A 123 11.19 -21.89 28.85
N ALA A 124 11.20 -21.52 27.57
CA ALA A 124 11.03 -20.13 27.14
C ALA A 124 9.65 -19.56 27.51
N PHE A 125 8.55 -20.30 27.26
CA PHE A 125 7.20 -19.94 27.73
C PHE A 125 7.16 -19.76 29.26
N ARG A 126 7.79 -20.66 30.03
CA ARG A 126 7.89 -20.49 31.50
C ARG A 126 8.66 -19.23 31.90
N LYS A 127 9.79 -18.92 31.24
CA LYS A 127 10.62 -17.74 31.55
C LYS A 127 9.95 -16.43 31.14
N ILE A 128 9.17 -16.37 30.04
CA ILE A 128 8.44 -15.16 29.65
C ILE A 128 7.23 -14.89 30.55
N LEU A 129 6.52 -15.93 31.00
CA LEU A 129 5.45 -15.81 32.00
C LEU A 129 6.00 -15.37 33.38
N LYS A 130 7.16 -15.91 33.82
CA LYS A 130 7.86 -15.41 35.03
C LYS A 130 8.30 -13.95 34.86
N LYS A 131 8.64 -13.51 33.64
CA LYS A 131 8.96 -12.11 33.34
C LYS A 131 7.72 -11.22 33.43
N TYR A 132 6.61 -11.58 32.79
CA TYR A 132 5.34 -10.85 32.86
C TYR A 132 4.98 -10.55 34.33
N ARG A 133 4.88 -11.59 35.16
CA ARG A 133 4.55 -11.46 36.59
C ARG A 133 5.53 -10.55 37.35
N LYS A 134 6.83 -10.54 37.01
CA LYS A 134 7.82 -9.65 37.66
C LYS A 134 7.68 -8.18 37.26
N TRP A 135 7.06 -7.87 36.11
CA TRP A 135 6.91 -6.50 35.61
C TRP A 135 5.50 -5.92 35.83
N THR A 136 4.45 -6.75 35.84
CA THR A 136 3.06 -6.31 36.11
C THR A 136 2.58 -6.56 37.53
N GLY A 137 3.21 -7.48 38.28
CA GLY A 137 2.66 -8.04 39.52
C GLY A 137 1.51 -9.03 39.31
N SER A 138 0.82 -9.00 38.17
CA SER A 138 -0.30 -9.89 37.83
C SER A 138 0.16 -11.35 37.69
N SER A 139 -0.66 -12.26 38.22
CA SER A 139 -0.55 -13.71 38.00
C SER A 139 -1.66 -14.29 37.12
N SER A 140 -2.74 -13.56 36.83
CA SER A 140 -3.94 -14.10 36.16
C SER A 140 -3.63 -14.65 34.77
N LEU A 141 -2.87 -13.91 33.94
CA LEU A 141 -2.37 -14.41 32.65
C LEU A 141 -1.53 -15.67 32.77
N GLY A 142 -0.63 -15.73 33.77
CA GLY A 142 0.27 -16.86 34.00
C GLY A 142 -0.43 -18.13 34.51
N THR A 143 -1.64 -17.98 35.06
CA THR A 143 -2.57 -19.04 35.42
C THR A 143 -3.43 -19.42 34.21
N ARG A 144 -4.17 -18.46 33.62
CA ARG A 144 -5.05 -18.63 32.45
C ARG A 144 -4.35 -19.32 31.28
N PHE A 145 -3.15 -18.88 30.93
CA PHE A 145 -2.36 -19.48 29.84
C PHE A 145 -1.84 -20.88 30.18
N ARG A 146 -1.57 -21.14 31.47
CA ARG A 146 -1.14 -22.48 31.90
C ARG A 146 -2.28 -23.48 31.85
N GLU A 147 -3.47 -23.07 32.26
CA GLU A 147 -4.68 -23.91 32.30
C GLU A 147 -5.23 -24.13 30.90
N ASN A 148 -5.40 -23.07 30.11
CA ASN A 148 -6.04 -23.15 28.79
C ASN A 148 -5.11 -23.66 27.66
N VAL A 149 -3.79 -23.45 27.76
CA VAL A 149 -2.87 -23.62 26.61
C VAL A 149 -1.71 -24.58 26.90
N LEU A 150 -1.08 -24.47 28.08
CA LEU A 150 0.01 -25.37 28.49
C LEU A 150 -0.47 -26.65 29.19
N SER A 151 -1.78 -26.82 29.39
CA SER A 151 -2.38 -28.02 30.01
C SER A 151 -3.34 -28.78 29.10
N ASP A 152 -3.71 -28.24 27.93
CA ASP A 152 -4.45 -28.98 26.90
C ASP A 152 -3.68 -30.26 26.51
N PRO A 153 -4.30 -31.46 26.54
CA PRO A 153 -3.70 -32.70 26.05
C PRO A 153 -3.18 -32.66 24.61
N LYS A 154 -3.73 -31.77 23.75
CA LYS A 154 -3.27 -31.56 22.37
C LYS A 154 -2.05 -30.64 22.26
N SER A 155 -1.74 -29.89 23.32
CA SER A 155 -0.61 -28.96 23.37
C SER A 155 0.70 -29.70 23.08
N PHE A 156 1.57 -29.14 22.22
CA PHE A 156 2.88 -29.75 21.94
C PHE A 156 3.72 -29.98 23.22
N THR A 157 3.44 -29.18 24.25
CA THR A 157 4.01 -29.26 25.60
C THR A 157 3.65 -30.53 26.39
N LYS A 158 2.71 -31.33 25.88
CA LYS A 158 2.28 -32.64 26.39
C LYS A 158 2.60 -33.81 25.45
N ARG A 159 3.09 -33.53 24.23
CA ARG A 159 3.35 -34.56 23.21
C ARG A 159 4.60 -35.34 23.58
N ASP A 160 4.46 -36.65 23.76
CA ASP A 160 5.58 -37.55 24.02
C ASP A 160 6.15 -38.11 22.71
N PHE A 161 7.48 -38.15 22.62
CA PHE A 161 8.24 -38.68 21.48
C PHE A 161 8.85 -40.05 21.77
N SER A 162 8.69 -40.59 23.00
CA SER A 162 9.23 -41.89 23.42
C SER A 162 8.84 -43.04 22.48
N HIS A 163 7.61 -43.02 21.96
CA HIS A 163 7.12 -44.00 20.98
C HIS A 163 7.89 -43.95 19.66
N LEU A 164 8.12 -42.76 19.10
CA LEU A 164 8.90 -42.59 17.85
C LEU A 164 10.36 -43.01 18.05
N GLN A 165 10.94 -42.65 19.21
CA GLN A 165 12.30 -43.06 19.58
C GLN A 165 12.40 -44.60 19.69
N SER A 166 11.46 -45.24 20.40
CA SER A 166 11.38 -46.70 20.54
C SER A 166 11.24 -47.40 19.18
N GLN A 167 10.46 -46.84 18.24
CA GLN A 167 10.36 -47.37 16.88
C GLN A 167 11.66 -47.22 16.07
N CYS A 168 12.41 -46.13 16.25
CA CYS A 168 13.73 -45.97 15.64
C CYS A 168 14.73 -47.00 16.22
N ASP A 169 14.73 -47.19 17.54
CA ASP A 169 15.63 -48.12 18.24
C ASP A 169 15.32 -49.59 17.93
N GLU A 170 14.05 -49.99 17.90
CA GLU A 170 13.63 -51.35 17.50
C GLU A 170 14.04 -51.65 16.05
N LEU A 171 13.86 -50.69 15.14
CA LEU A 171 14.28 -50.79 13.75
C LEU A 171 15.81 -50.91 13.62
N LEU A 172 16.57 -50.08 14.32
CA LEU A 172 18.03 -50.14 14.35
C LEU A 172 18.54 -51.49 14.88
N ASN A 173 17.97 -51.97 15.97
CA ASN A 173 18.33 -53.27 16.56
C ASN A 173 17.97 -54.43 15.61
N THR A 174 16.83 -54.36 14.92
CA THR A 174 16.42 -55.35 13.90
C THR A 174 17.36 -55.36 12.69
N ILE A 175 17.77 -54.19 12.18
CA ILE A 175 18.71 -54.08 11.05
C ILE A 175 20.09 -54.62 11.44
N ARG A 176 20.54 -54.34 12.67
CA ARG A 176 21.81 -54.86 13.20
C ARG A 176 21.78 -56.37 13.40
N ALA A 177 20.71 -56.90 13.99
CA ALA A 177 20.53 -58.35 14.19
C ALA A 177 20.44 -59.13 12.86
N THR A 178 19.96 -58.50 11.79
CA THR A 178 19.90 -59.11 10.44
C THR A 178 21.16 -58.92 9.60
N THR A 179 22.18 -58.22 10.11
CA THR A 179 23.44 -57.96 9.40
C THR A 179 24.57 -58.87 9.93
N PRO A 180 25.06 -59.85 9.15
CA PRO A 180 26.05 -60.82 9.63
C PRO A 180 27.44 -60.16 9.82
N LEU A 181 28.05 -60.42 10.97
CA LEU A 181 29.41 -59.99 11.31
C LEU A 181 30.45 -60.67 10.41
N THR A 182 31.08 -59.92 9.51
CA THR A 182 32.27 -60.38 8.77
C THR A 182 33.49 -60.40 9.70
N SER A 183 34.06 -61.58 9.92
CA SER A 183 35.20 -61.81 10.80
C SER A 183 36.49 -61.12 10.34
N SER A 184 37.30 -60.67 11.30
CA SER A 184 38.62 -60.07 11.09
C SER A 184 39.57 -61.00 10.30
N PRO A 185 40.44 -60.47 9.42
CA PRO A 185 41.45 -61.26 8.74
C PRO A 185 42.55 -61.70 9.72
N THR A 186 42.72 -63.01 9.89
CA THR A 186 43.82 -63.59 10.66
C THR A 186 45.10 -63.68 9.83
N SER A 187 46.25 -63.63 10.52
CA SER A 187 47.57 -63.74 9.91
C SER A 187 47.84 -65.12 9.30
N ASN A 188 48.50 -65.15 8.14
CA ASN A 188 49.56 -66.14 7.93
C ASN A 188 50.62 -65.70 6.92
N SER A 189 51.80 -66.31 7.01
CA SER A 189 53.06 -65.78 6.47
C SER A 189 53.59 -66.54 5.25
N ARG A 190 54.32 -65.83 4.35
CA ARG A 190 55.66 -66.23 3.86
C ARG A 190 56.37 -65.09 3.09
N PRO A 191 57.72 -65.12 2.92
CA PRO A 191 58.52 -63.95 2.53
C PRO A 191 59.14 -64.12 1.09
N PRO A 192 60.23 -63.45 0.65
CA PRO A 192 60.12 -62.50 -0.47
C PRO A 192 61.18 -62.68 -1.59
N THR A 193 61.40 -61.62 -2.39
CA THR A 193 62.50 -61.36 -3.36
C THR A 193 62.30 -61.87 -4.82
N PRO A 194 63.04 -61.36 -5.83
CA PRO A 194 63.07 -59.95 -6.23
C PRO A 194 63.09 -59.71 -7.77
N SER A 195 63.36 -58.44 -8.17
CA SER A 195 63.85 -57.96 -9.49
C SER A 195 62.80 -57.53 -10.56
N ARG A 196 63.13 -56.74 -11.61
CA ARG A 196 63.92 -55.48 -11.77
C ARG A 196 64.03 -55.11 -13.27
N GLN A 197 63.30 -54.09 -13.76
CA GLN A 197 63.60 -53.22 -14.93
C GLN A 197 62.47 -52.16 -15.01
N HIS A 198 62.61 -50.84 -15.21
CA HIS A 198 63.52 -49.92 -15.94
C HIS A 198 63.23 -49.69 -17.45
N ARG A 199 62.29 -48.77 -17.76
CA ARG A 199 62.45 -47.47 -18.47
C ARG A 199 61.05 -46.80 -18.60
N ARG A 200 60.87 -45.47 -18.40
CA ARG A 200 61.12 -44.31 -19.30
C ARG A 200 60.50 -44.48 -20.70
N SER A 201 59.78 -43.51 -21.28
CA SER A 201 59.27 -42.17 -20.86
C SER A 201 57.94 -41.94 -21.64
N SER A 202 57.21 -40.81 -21.69
CA SER A 202 57.44 -39.34 -21.66
C SER A 202 56.04 -38.67 -21.73
N GLN A 203 55.74 -37.37 -21.56
CA GLN A 203 56.38 -36.14 -21.03
C GLN A 203 55.31 -35.00 -21.10
N VAL A 204 55.63 -33.77 -20.62
CA VAL A 204 54.95 -32.48 -20.90
C VAL A 204 53.73 -32.15 -20.03
N HIS A 205 53.53 -30.93 -19.51
CA HIS A 205 54.44 -29.97 -18.83
C HIS A 205 53.58 -28.90 -18.13
N SER A 206 54.06 -28.33 -17.03
CA SER A 206 53.67 -26.99 -16.55
C SER A 206 54.91 -26.30 -15.98
N SER A 207 54.99 -24.97 -16.06
CA SER A 207 56.25 -24.25 -15.80
C SER A 207 56.11 -22.75 -15.51
N SER A 208 56.67 -22.35 -14.35
CA SER A 208 57.43 -21.08 -14.09
C SER A 208 56.70 -19.71 -14.22
N SER A 209 57.10 -18.63 -13.53
CA SER A 209 58.20 -18.37 -12.56
C SER A 209 57.84 -17.18 -11.64
N SER A 210 58.18 -17.15 -10.34
CA SER A 210 59.35 -16.50 -9.67
C SER A 210 59.47 -14.96 -9.85
N THR A 211 60.06 -14.14 -8.96
CA THR A 211 61.28 -14.30 -8.09
C THR A 211 61.29 -13.21 -6.99
N LEU A 212 61.74 -13.43 -5.73
CA LEU A 212 63.05 -13.05 -5.12
C LEU A 212 62.96 -13.43 -3.61
N GLN A 213 63.89 -14.18 -2.99
CA GLN A 213 65.21 -13.81 -2.40
C GLN A 213 65.19 -12.75 -1.27
N ALA A 214 65.97 -12.86 -0.17
CA ALA A 214 66.70 -13.97 0.49
C ALA A 214 67.34 -13.48 1.82
N LEU A 215 67.53 -14.35 2.85
CA LEU A 215 68.65 -14.36 3.82
C LEU A 215 68.54 -15.54 4.83
N SER A 216 69.58 -15.83 5.63
CA SER A 216 69.83 -17.21 6.13
C SER A 216 70.60 -17.38 7.48
N SER A 217 70.14 -18.34 8.31
CA SER A 217 70.90 -19.09 9.36
C SER A 217 70.00 -20.23 9.90
N SER A 218 70.36 -21.53 9.88
CA SER A 218 71.27 -22.27 10.79
C SER A 218 70.90 -22.12 12.28
N VAL A 219 70.76 -23.14 13.14
CA VAL A 219 71.21 -24.56 13.19
C VAL A 219 70.09 -25.46 13.78
N GLY A 220 70.20 -26.80 13.73
CA GLY A 220 69.27 -27.73 14.40
C GLY A 220 69.94 -28.88 15.19
N SER A 221 69.14 -29.59 16.01
CA SER A 221 69.51 -30.64 16.99
C SER A 221 70.26 -30.11 18.24
N GLU A 222 70.20 -30.72 19.44
CA GLU A 222 69.73 -32.06 19.84
C GLU A 222 68.62 -32.09 20.94
N GLN A 223 68.34 -33.29 21.46
CA GLN A 223 67.29 -33.66 22.42
C GLN A 223 67.63 -33.33 23.89
N ILE A 224 66.64 -33.39 24.81
CA ILE A 224 66.79 -34.07 26.11
C ILE A 224 65.43 -34.40 26.79
N HIS A 225 65.48 -35.38 27.70
CA HIS A 225 64.41 -36.11 28.42
C HIS A 225 63.12 -35.40 28.90
N ILE A 226 62.04 -36.21 28.93
CA ILE A 226 60.78 -35.95 29.66
C ILE A 226 60.78 -36.74 31.00
N PRO A 227 60.70 -36.09 32.17
CA PRO A 227 60.47 -36.77 33.46
C PRO A 227 59.00 -37.18 33.67
N ARG A 228 58.75 -38.24 34.46
CA ARG A 228 57.41 -38.73 34.83
C ARG A 228 57.11 -38.55 36.32
N GLY A 229 55.86 -38.24 36.64
CA GLY A 229 55.18 -38.70 37.86
C GLY A 229 54.28 -37.67 38.54
N PRO A 230 53.36 -38.08 39.44
CA PRO A 230 52.86 -39.44 39.72
C PRO A 230 51.37 -39.60 39.32
N LYS A 231 50.72 -40.70 39.72
CA LYS A 231 49.29 -40.96 39.48
C LYS A 231 48.44 -40.83 40.76
N THR A 232 47.22 -40.31 40.59
CA THR A 232 45.98 -40.60 41.35
C THR A 232 45.99 -40.56 42.88
N LEU A 233 45.30 -39.56 43.44
CA LEU A 233 44.08 -39.79 44.23
C LEU A 233 43.20 -38.52 44.27
N THR A 234 41.93 -38.68 44.67
CA THR A 234 40.86 -37.69 44.49
C THR A 234 40.78 -36.62 45.58
N THR A 235 40.85 -35.35 45.17
CA THR A 235 40.16 -34.19 45.79
C THR A 235 39.98 -33.10 44.74
N ALA A 236 38.80 -32.47 44.68
CA ALA A 236 38.53 -31.32 43.80
C ALA A 236 38.62 -30.00 44.59
N PRO A 237 39.27 -28.94 44.07
CA PRO A 237 39.24 -27.62 44.69
C PRO A 237 38.55 -26.54 43.82
N VAL A 238 37.44 -26.00 44.36
CA VAL A 238 37.09 -24.57 44.40
C VAL A 238 37.13 -23.76 43.08
N GLN A 239 35.93 -23.49 42.52
CA GLN A 239 35.70 -22.25 41.77
C GLN A 239 35.57 -21.07 42.74
N THR A 240 36.13 -19.91 42.38
CA THR A 240 35.92 -18.64 43.11
C THR A 240 34.52 -18.09 42.86
N HIS A 241 33.73 -17.99 43.92
CA HIS A 241 32.34 -17.51 43.89
C HIS A 241 32.31 -15.98 43.84
N TYR A 242 31.77 -15.39 42.76
CA TYR A 242 31.48 -13.95 42.72
C TYR A 242 30.06 -13.70 43.22
N TRP A 243 29.91 -12.88 44.25
CA TRP A 243 28.64 -12.63 44.93
C TRP A 243 27.81 -11.57 44.19
N ASN A 244 26.50 -11.77 44.07
CA ASN A 244 25.57 -10.72 43.64
C ASN A 244 24.15 -11.00 44.18
N GLU A 245 23.50 -9.98 44.73
CA GLU A 245 22.58 -10.10 45.86
C GLU A 245 21.08 -10.16 45.46
N TYR A 246 20.68 -11.01 44.50
CA TYR A 246 19.31 -10.91 43.93
C TYR A 246 18.56 -12.18 43.49
N ASP A 247 19.10 -13.41 43.62
CA ASP A 247 18.42 -14.63 43.10
C ASP A 247 17.94 -15.66 44.16
N ASP A 248 18.35 -15.57 45.43
CA ASP A 248 17.87 -16.48 46.49
C ASP A 248 17.08 -15.75 47.59
N GLY A 249 15.77 -16.05 47.66
CA GLY A 249 14.80 -15.37 48.53
C GLY A 249 13.62 -16.27 48.91
N SER A 250 13.95 -17.39 49.58
CA SER A 250 13.03 -18.33 50.26
C SER A 250 11.81 -18.85 49.47
N GLU A 251 11.93 -20.06 48.92
CA GLU A 251 10.81 -21.01 49.01
C GLU A 251 10.96 -21.83 50.29
N SER A 252 10.04 -21.67 51.23
CA SER A 252 9.86 -22.55 52.40
C SER A 252 8.41 -23.03 52.41
N GLY A 253 8.19 -24.27 52.00
CA GLY A 253 6.83 -24.82 51.85
C GLY A 253 6.26 -25.43 53.13
N GLU A 254 4.93 -25.54 53.18
CA GLU A 254 4.21 -26.41 54.11
C GLU A 254 3.42 -27.46 53.31
N VAL A 255 3.31 -28.68 53.87
CA VAL A 255 2.56 -29.81 53.30
C VAL A 255 1.84 -30.53 54.44
N GLY A 256 0.52 -30.69 54.31
CA GLY A 256 -0.37 -31.30 55.30
C GLY A 256 -1.41 -30.29 55.82
N GLY A 257 -2.65 -30.67 56.16
CA GLY A 257 -3.27 -32.01 56.12
C GLY A 257 -4.80 -31.91 56.00
N ALA A 258 -5.51 -33.05 56.10
CA ALA A 258 -6.94 -33.13 55.81
C ALA A 258 -7.85 -32.56 56.92
N GLY A 259 -8.99 -31.95 56.54
CA GLY A 259 -10.03 -31.45 57.44
C GLY A 259 -11.37 -31.22 56.72
N SER A 260 -12.48 -31.61 57.35
CA SER A 260 -13.83 -31.69 56.75
C SER A 260 -14.68 -30.43 56.95
N GLY A 261 -15.50 -30.08 55.95
CA GLY A 261 -16.70 -29.24 56.05
C GLY A 261 -16.57 -27.80 55.51
N GLY A 262 -17.62 -27.15 54.98
CA GLY A 262 -18.95 -27.67 54.65
C GLY A 262 -20.02 -26.56 54.51
N TYR A 263 -20.90 -26.67 53.50
CA TYR A 263 -22.02 -25.74 53.19
C TYR A 263 -21.60 -24.28 52.82
N ALA A 264 -22.44 -23.46 52.15
CA ALA A 264 -23.81 -23.67 51.65
C ALA A 264 -23.97 -23.12 50.21
N ILE A 265 -24.90 -23.71 49.43
CA ILE A 265 -25.47 -23.05 48.25
C ILE A 265 -26.73 -22.31 48.69
N TYR A 266 -26.79 -21.00 48.47
CA TYR A 266 -28.03 -20.23 48.58
C TYR A 266 -28.56 -19.94 47.17
N LEU A 267 -29.51 -20.77 46.72
CA LEU A 267 -30.41 -20.43 45.62
C LEU A 267 -31.64 -19.78 46.24
N HIS A 268 -31.84 -18.49 45.96
CA HIS A 268 -33.17 -17.92 46.05
C HIS A 268 -33.92 -18.26 44.76
N PRO A 269 -35.10 -18.93 44.84
CA PRO A 269 -36.04 -18.94 43.73
C PRO A 269 -36.70 -17.55 43.59
N ASP A 270 -37.51 -17.41 42.54
CA ASP A 270 -38.33 -16.23 42.23
C ASP A 270 -37.52 -15.00 41.76
N ASP A 271 -37.03 -15.07 40.52
CA ASP A 271 -37.26 -14.02 39.52
C ASP A 271 -37.24 -14.63 38.09
N GLU A 272 -38.11 -14.16 37.20
CA GLU A 272 -38.34 -14.77 35.88
C GLU A 272 -37.39 -14.26 34.78
N SER A 273 -37.29 -15.01 33.68
CA SER A 273 -36.33 -14.77 32.60
C SER A 273 -36.71 -13.59 31.69
N GLU A 274 -35.94 -12.50 31.70
CA GLU A 274 -35.97 -11.44 30.69
C GLU A 274 -34.79 -11.48 29.70
N PHE A 275 -35.01 -10.86 28.54
CA PHE A 275 -34.17 -10.98 27.33
C PHE A 275 -33.01 -9.97 27.32
N PRO A 276 -31.75 -10.37 27.06
CA PRO A 276 -30.60 -9.46 27.14
C PRO A 276 -30.55 -8.50 25.95
N GLY A 277 -31.16 -7.31 26.09
CA GLY A 277 -31.10 -6.25 25.08
C GLY A 277 -31.67 -4.89 25.48
N VAL A 278 -32.59 -4.82 26.45
CA VAL A 278 -33.34 -3.58 26.76
C VAL A 278 -32.50 -2.55 27.54
N ALA A 279 -31.61 -2.98 28.43
CA ALA A 279 -30.82 -2.07 29.27
C ALA A 279 -29.94 -1.09 28.46
N THR A 280 -29.35 -1.56 27.36
CA THR A 280 -28.47 -0.75 26.47
C THR A 280 -29.23 0.39 25.77
N LEU A 281 -30.53 0.23 25.52
CA LEU A 281 -31.36 1.27 24.92
C LEU A 281 -31.67 2.41 25.90
N VAL A 282 -31.83 2.12 27.20
CA VAL A 282 -32.17 3.14 28.20
C VAL A 282 -31.00 4.10 28.46
N SER A 283 -29.76 3.60 28.45
CA SER A 283 -28.56 4.44 28.66
C SER A 283 -28.35 5.49 27.56
N PHE A 284 -28.82 5.27 26.33
CA PHE A 284 -28.68 6.24 25.24
C PHE A 284 -29.57 7.48 25.41
N PHE A 285 -30.71 7.36 26.12
CA PHE A 285 -31.65 8.47 26.29
C PHE A 285 -31.45 9.31 27.55
N THR A 286 -30.72 8.82 28.56
CA THR A 286 -30.55 9.52 29.84
C THR A 286 -29.37 10.49 29.86
N VAL A 287 -28.25 10.15 29.23
CA VAL A 287 -27.01 10.96 29.21
C VAL A 287 -27.19 12.39 28.65
N PRO A 288 -28.00 12.65 27.59
CA PRO A 288 -28.25 14.01 27.12
C PRO A 288 -28.98 14.90 28.15
N ILE A 289 -29.89 14.30 28.93
CA ILE A 289 -30.81 15.02 29.82
C ILE A 289 -30.07 15.57 31.06
N GLU A 290 -29.10 14.83 31.59
CA GLU A 290 -28.29 15.32 32.72
C GLU A 290 -27.34 16.47 32.33
N LYS A 291 -26.76 16.44 31.13
CA LYS A 291 -25.92 17.54 30.62
C LYS A 291 -26.74 18.82 30.44
N ALA A 292 -27.97 18.73 29.91
CA ALA A 292 -28.88 19.87 29.81
C ALA A 292 -29.20 20.47 31.20
N LYS A 293 -29.48 19.62 32.21
CA LYS A 293 -29.72 20.06 33.60
C LYS A 293 -28.54 20.83 34.21
N LYS A 294 -27.29 20.39 33.98
CA LYS A 294 -26.10 21.10 34.48
C LYS A 294 -25.87 22.45 33.81
N TRP A 295 -26.22 22.60 32.52
CA TRP A 295 -26.05 23.86 31.80
C TRP A 295 -27.02 24.96 32.26
N MET A 296 -28.29 24.61 32.51
CA MET A 296 -29.31 25.59 32.95
C MET A 296 -29.03 26.17 34.34
N ASN A 297 -28.44 25.39 35.26
CA ASN A 297 -28.11 25.85 36.60
C ASN A 297 -26.92 26.84 36.65
N ALA A 298 -26.17 27.02 35.55
CA ALA A 298 -24.93 27.80 35.53
C ALA A 298 -25.10 29.30 35.14
N ARG A 299 -26.34 29.80 34.97
CA ARG A 299 -26.63 31.19 34.57
C ARG A 299 -27.57 31.96 35.51
N GLY A 300 -27.81 31.45 36.72
CA GLY A 300 -28.84 31.93 37.65
C GLY A 300 -28.36 32.57 38.96
N ALA A 301 -27.13 33.09 39.07
CA ALA A 301 -26.64 33.69 40.32
C ALA A 301 -25.60 34.82 40.09
N ALA A 302 -26.06 36.08 40.09
CA ALA A 302 -25.22 37.26 40.23
C ALA A 302 -26.02 38.46 40.80
N VAL A 303 -25.31 39.40 41.43
CA VAL A 303 -25.76 40.70 42.00
C VAL A 303 -26.40 40.65 43.40
N ALA A 304 -25.58 40.99 44.42
CA ALA A 304 -25.98 41.74 45.62
C ALA A 304 -24.74 42.39 46.32
N HIS A 305 -24.62 43.71 46.21
CA HIS A 305 -23.96 44.69 47.11
C HIS A 305 -22.55 44.47 47.74
N LEU A 306 -21.60 45.35 47.35
CA LEU A 306 -20.93 46.42 48.16
C LEU A 306 -20.64 46.22 49.68
N PRO A 307 -19.63 46.92 50.27
CA PRO A 307 -18.29 47.32 49.75
C PRO A 307 -17.14 47.28 50.82
N ASP A 308 -15.96 47.79 50.42
CA ASP A 308 -15.00 48.60 51.23
C ASP A 308 -13.69 48.02 51.84
N ASN A 309 -12.63 48.87 51.72
CA ASN A 309 -11.33 49.05 52.40
C ASN A 309 -10.39 47.93 52.92
N GLY A 310 -9.09 48.26 52.88
CA GLY A 310 -7.95 47.57 53.52
C GLY A 310 -6.89 47.07 52.52
N SER A 311 -5.82 47.81 52.17
CA SER A 311 -4.52 47.95 52.89
C SER A 311 -3.77 46.61 53.08
N GLU A 312 -2.49 46.44 52.73
CA GLU A 312 -1.43 47.44 52.46
C GLU A 312 -0.21 46.86 51.69
N HIS A 313 0.78 47.71 51.38
CA HIS A 313 2.17 47.42 50.94
C HIS A 313 2.47 46.87 49.53
N SER A 314 2.73 47.80 48.61
CA SER A 314 3.76 47.74 47.54
C SER A 314 5.18 47.93 48.13
N PRO A 315 6.29 48.13 47.37
CA PRO A 315 6.51 48.00 45.91
C PRO A 315 7.84 47.28 45.50
N LEU A 316 8.03 47.07 44.19
CA LEU A 316 9.25 47.34 43.36
C LEU A 316 9.07 46.56 42.03
N LEU A 317 8.60 47.16 40.93
CA LEU A 317 9.32 48.02 39.96
C LEU A 317 10.37 47.24 39.11
N SER A 318 10.43 47.40 37.77
CA SER A 318 9.62 48.27 36.88
C SER A 318 9.85 48.07 35.37
N HIS A 319 8.81 48.36 34.57
CA HIS A 319 8.81 48.90 33.18
C HIS A 319 9.50 48.09 32.05
N SER A 320 9.09 48.17 30.77
CA SER A 320 7.94 48.77 30.03
C SER A 320 7.89 48.11 28.62
N GLY A 321 6.82 48.09 27.81
CA GLY A 321 5.62 48.94 27.70
C GLY A 321 5.82 50.07 26.65
N VAL A 322 4.89 50.49 25.78
CA VAL A 322 3.47 50.12 25.49
C VAL A 322 3.09 50.52 24.03
N ASN A 323 2.15 49.77 23.43
CA ASN A 323 1.26 49.93 22.25
C ASN A 323 1.06 51.27 21.44
N TYR A 324 0.44 51.06 20.25
CA TYR A 324 -0.66 51.82 19.58
C TYR A 324 -0.39 52.83 18.43
N GLY A 325 -1.36 52.89 17.49
CA GLY A 325 -1.52 53.88 16.39
C GLY A 325 -1.05 53.37 15.01
N ALA A 326 -1.82 53.20 13.91
CA ALA A 326 -3.13 53.68 13.40
C ALA A 326 -3.08 54.93 12.47
N GLY A 327 -3.77 54.83 11.31
CA GLY A 327 -3.75 55.74 10.15
C GLY A 327 -3.13 55.03 8.92
N SER A 328 -3.84 54.67 7.84
CA SER A 328 -4.58 55.47 6.84
C SER A 328 -3.63 56.31 5.94
N THR A 329 -3.86 56.51 4.63
CA THR A 329 -5.14 56.63 3.89
C THR A 329 -4.96 56.50 2.35
N LEU A 330 -6.06 56.39 1.59
CA LEU A 330 -6.27 56.82 0.17
C LEU A 330 -5.90 55.89 -1.02
N TYR A 331 -6.88 55.08 -1.44
CA TYR A 331 -7.67 55.17 -2.71
C TYR A 331 -7.07 55.00 -4.14
N ALA A 332 -7.94 54.46 -5.02
CA ALA A 332 -7.91 54.32 -6.49
C ALA A 332 -6.90 53.29 -7.07
N ASP A 333 -7.23 52.26 -7.86
CA ASP A 333 -8.37 51.90 -8.77
C ASP A 333 -8.19 52.33 -10.25
N GLU A 334 -8.91 51.64 -11.14
CA GLU A 334 -8.98 51.72 -12.62
C GLU A 334 -7.80 51.22 -13.47
N SER A 335 -7.87 49.92 -13.81
CA SER A 335 -8.11 49.39 -15.17
C SER A 335 -7.23 49.76 -16.40
N ALA A 336 -7.05 48.75 -17.27
CA ALA A 336 -6.83 48.85 -18.73
C ALA A 336 -5.52 49.52 -19.22
N SER A 337 -5.00 49.25 -20.43
CA SER A 337 -5.57 48.64 -21.63
C SER A 337 -4.49 48.04 -22.55
N GLN A 338 -4.92 47.28 -23.57
CA GLN A 338 -4.04 46.73 -24.61
C GLN A 338 -3.47 47.82 -25.55
N ARG A 339 -2.21 47.66 -25.97
CA ARG A 339 -1.71 47.97 -27.34
C ARG A 339 -0.37 47.27 -27.56
N ARG A 340 -0.31 46.17 -28.32
CA ARG A 340 -0.17 46.18 -29.80
C ARG A 340 0.79 47.25 -30.33
N LEU A 341 2.02 46.83 -30.63
CA LEU A 341 2.73 47.27 -31.82
C LEU A 341 3.24 46.05 -32.59
N ARG A 342 3.47 46.23 -33.90
CA ARG A 342 3.54 45.17 -34.91
C ARG A 342 4.54 45.58 -35.98
N ARG A 343 5.64 44.84 -36.20
CA ARG A 343 6.25 44.60 -37.54
C ARG A 343 7.57 43.79 -37.56
N GLN A 344 7.58 42.74 -38.39
CA GLN A 344 8.57 42.39 -39.43
C GLN A 344 10.06 42.17 -39.10
N ASN A 345 10.46 40.90 -39.22
CA ASN A 345 11.55 40.36 -40.06
C ASN A 345 12.81 41.21 -40.33
N GLY A 346 13.96 40.73 -39.85
CA GLY A 346 15.32 41.08 -40.34
C GLY A 346 16.21 39.83 -40.38
N LYS A 347 17.07 39.69 -41.41
CA LYS A 347 17.85 38.46 -41.67
C LYS A 347 19.20 38.39 -40.92
N THR A 348 19.73 37.17 -40.86
CA THR A 348 21.08 36.73 -40.48
C THR A 348 22.25 37.48 -41.13
N PRO A 349 23.44 37.47 -40.48
CA PRO A 349 24.59 36.64 -40.92
C PRO A 349 24.97 35.58 -39.86
N GLY A 350 25.86 34.59 -40.05
CA GLY A 350 26.86 34.30 -41.10
C GLY A 350 28.28 34.22 -40.49
N ARG A 351 28.73 33.09 -39.92
CA ARG A 351 29.36 31.87 -40.52
C ARG A 351 30.88 31.96 -40.77
N ALA A 352 31.63 31.12 -40.04
CA ALA A 352 32.93 30.47 -40.36
C ALA A 352 32.98 29.17 -39.52
N GLY A 353 33.71 28.08 -39.79
CA GLY A 353 34.82 27.74 -40.72
C GLY A 353 35.87 26.95 -39.91
N MET A 354 36.50 25.83 -40.33
CA MET A 354 36.63 25.16 -41.63
C MET A 354 36.93 23.64 -41.47
N ALA A 355 36.57 22.84 -42.50
CA ALA A 355 37.35 21.79 -43.21
C ALA A 355 38.06 20.61 -42.47
N ALA A 356 38.28 19.41 -43.04
CA ALA A 356 37.79 18.65 -44.23
C ALA A 356 38.44 17.21 -44.14
N MET A 357 38.58 16.29 -45.13
CA MET A 357 38.38 16.29 -46.60
C MET A 357 38.29 14.86 -47.21
N GLY A 358 37.21 14.56 -47.95
CA GLY A 358 37.17 13.55 -49.04
C GLY A 358 37.09 12.06 -48.67
N SER A 359 36.88 11.12 -49.62
CA SER A 359 36.30 11.20 -50.98
C SER A 359 36.36 9.81 -51.67
N GLY A 360 35.27 9.33 -52.30
CA GLY A 360 35.32 8.11 -53.13
C GLY A 360 33.97 7.71 -53.76
N HIS A 361 33.96 7.51 -55.08
CA HIS A 361 32.92 6.80 -55.86
C HIS A 361 33.54 5.50 -56.40
N TYR A 362 32.75 4.45 -56.63
CA TYR A 362 32.49 3.90 -57.98
C TYR A 362 31.42 2.79 -57.96
N ASP A 363 30.98 2.36 -59.15
CA ASP A 363 29.71 1.70 -59.45
C ASP A 363 29.75 0.14 -59.52
N ASP A 364 28.61 -0.48 -59.18
CA ASP A 364 27.83 -1.48 -59.99
C ASP A 364 28.37 -2.91 -60.34
N VAL A 365 27.41 -3.76 -60.73
CA VAL A 365 27.46 -4.99 -61.57
C VAL A 365 27.60 -6.40 -60.91
N SER A 366 26.46 -7.13 -60.92
CA SER A 366 26.29 -8.61 -61.08
C SER A 366 26.65 -9.60 -59.93
N HIS A 367 26.39 -10.91 -60.03
CA HIS A 367 25.19 -11.76 -60.39
C HIS A 367 25.62 -13.25 -60.32
N TYR A 368 24.67 -14.21 -60.31
CA TYR A 368 24.86 -15.67 -60.09
C TYR A 368 25.34 -16.08 -58.68
N GLY A 369 24.97 -17.25 -58.15
CA GLY A 369 24.08 -18.31 -58.68
C GLY A 369 23.79 -19.41 -57.64
N ASP A 370 22.88 -20.32 -57.98
CA ASP A 370 22.40 -21.45 -57.16
C ASP A 370 23.35 -22.68 -57.17
N ASP A 371 22.83 -23.84 -56.73
CA ASP A 371 23.38 -25.21 -56.85
C ASP A 371 24.50 -25.59 -55.83
N ASP A 372 24.52 -26.77 -55.16
CA ASP A 372 23.50 -27.83 -55.00
C ASP A 372 23.83 -28.77 -53.80
N ASP A 373 22.92 -29.72 -53.50
CA ASP A 373 23.09 -31.09 -52.98
C ASP A 373 23.89 -31.44 -51.68
N GLY A 374 23.37 -32.46 -50.97
CA GLY A 374 24.19 -33.66 -50.68
C GLY A 374 24.12 -34.34 -49.30
N GLU A 375 23.45 -35.51 -49.25
CA GLU A 375 23.62 -36.67 -48.32
C GLU A 375 23.49 -36.42 -46.78
N ASP A 376 22.53 -36.98 -46.04
CA ASP A 376 22.07 -38.37 -45.82
C ASP A 376 22.78 -39.14 -44.66
N GLY A 377 21.97 -39.78 -43.81
CA GLY A 377 22.42 -40.56 -42.63
C GLY A 377 21.24 -41.09 -41.81
N ASP A 378 20.88 -42.36 -42.01
CA ASP A 378 19.52 -42.89 -41.80
C ASP A 378 19.41 -44.06 -40.79
N SER A 379 18.17 -44.34 -40.32
CA SER A 379 17.71 -45.51 -39.53
C SER A 379 18.24 -45.64 -38.07
N ALA A 380 17.61 -46.33 -37.11
CA ALA A 380 16.25 -46.85 -36.81
C ALA A 380 16.26 -47.28 -35.30
N GLY A 381 15.23 -47.73 -34.58
CA GLY A 381 13.82 -48.11 -34.81
C GLY A 381 13.29 -48.82 -33.55
N GLU A 382 12.05 -49.37 -33.58
CA GLU A 382 11.33 -50.03 -32.45
C GLU A 382 10.94 -49.05 -31.29
N GLU A 383 9.69 -48.58 -31.10
CA GLU A 383 8.31 -49.14 -31.10
C GLU A 383 7.85 -49.81 -29.78
N GLY A 384 6.56 -49.59 -29.45
CA GLY A 384 5.91 -50.00 -28.20
C GLY A 384 4.71 -49.09 -27.89
N GLU A 385 3.53 -49.48 -28.37
CA GLU A 385 2.30 -48.66 -28.48
C GLU A 385 1.35 -48.77 -27.25
N ASP A 386 0.06 -48.48 -27.48
CA ASP A 386 -1.11 -48.46 -26.59
C ASP A 386 -1.21 -47.22 -25.65
N ASP A 387 -2.30 -46.43 -25.55
CA ASP A 387 -3.56 -46.24 -26.30
C ASP A 387 -4.34 -45.09 -25.57
N MET A 388 -5.39 -44.38 -26.04
CA MET A 388 -6.02 -44.17 -27.36
C MET A 388 -7.10 -43.05 -27.23
N PHE A 389 -7.30 -42.22 -28.28
CA PHE A 389 -8.39 -41.23 -28.48
C PHE A 389 -8.49 -40.01 -27.52
N ALA A 390 -8.95 -38.82 -27.93
CA ALA A 390 -9.40 -38.37 -29.27
C ALA A 390 -9.08 -36.89 -29.56
N SER A 391 -8.99 -36.57 -30.84
CA SER A 391 -9.12 -35.23 -31.41
C SER A 391 -10.06 -35.28 -32.61
N GLU A 392 -11.07 -34.40 -32.67
CA GLU A 392 -11.36 -33.56 -33.85
C GLU A 392 -12.52 -32.58 -33.59
N HIS A 393 -12.88 -31.82 -34.63
CA HIS A 393 -13.77 -30.65 -34.64
C HIS A 393 -15.27 -30.94 -34.42
N GLU A 394 -16.03 -29.82 -34.39
CA GLU A 394 -17.45 -29.70 -34.74
C GLU A 394 -18.48 -29.98 -33.63
N PHE A 395 -18.72 -28.94 -32.81
CA PHE A 395 -20.06 -28.63 -32.28
C PHE A 395 -20.46 -27.20 -32.70
N PRO A 396 -21.75 -26.92 -32.92
CA PRO A 396 -22.15 -25.86 -33.86
C PRO A 396 -22.37 -24.48 -33.24
N GLN A 397 -22.38 -23.46 -34.10
CA GLN A 397 -23.01 -22.17 -33.83
C GLN A 397 -24.48 -22.36 -33.42
N GLY A 398 -24.96 -21.57 -32.45
CA GLY A 398 -26.39 -21.48 -32.15
C GLY A 398 -26.82 -21.85 -30.73
N TYR A 399 -26.22 -21.20 -29.72
CA TYR A 399 -26.93 -20.93 -28.47
C TYR A 399 -26.79 -19.46 -28.10
N GLU A 400 -27.70 -18.63 -28.63
CA GLU A 400 -27.96 -17.31 -28.05
C GLU A 400 -28.50 -17.49 -26.63
N THR A 401 -27.78 -16.99 -25.63
CA THR A 401 -28.37 -16.67 -24.33
C THR A 401 -28.07 -15.24 -23.97
N TYR A 402 -29.04 -14.37 -24.23
CA TYR A 402 -29.09 -13.00 -23.72
C TYR A 402 -29.05 -13.01 -22.18
N TYR A 403 -27.85 -13.01 -21.61
CA TYR A 403 -27.60 -12.59 -20.23
C TYR A 403 -26.83 -11.28 -20.26
N ALA A 404 -27.57 -10.20 -20.55
CA ALA A 404 -27.19 -8.88 -20.06
C ALA A 404 -26.88 -8.98 -18.56
N THR A 405 -25.83 -8.28 -18.10
CA THR A 405 -25.21 -8.43 -16.78
C THR A 405 -26.21 -8.25 -15.64
N LEU A 406 -26.84 -9.35 -15.23
CA LEU A 406 -27.71 -9.38 -14.06
C LEU A 406 -26.83 -9.15 -12.83
N PRO A 407 -27.01 -8.06 -12.06
CA PRO A 407 -26.27 -7.85 -10.82
C PRO A 407 -26.45 -9.07 -9.91
N SER A 408 -25.43 -9.43 -9.14
CA SER A 408 -25.43 -10.73 -8.45
C SER A 408 -26.62 -10.88 -7.51
N VAL A 409 -26.96 -12.11 -7.14
CA VAL A 409 -28.06 -12.35 -6.18
C VAL A 409 -27.74 -11.70 -4.81
N ALA A 410 -26.46 -11.45 -4.50
CA ALA A 410 -26.05 -10.63 -3.36
C ALA A 410 -26.33 -9.13 -3.60
N ASP A 411 -25.90 -8.57 -4.72
CA ASP A 411 -26.10 -7.14 -5.06
C ASP A 411 -27.58 -6.77 -5.18
N GLN A 412 -28.38 -7.64 -5.81
CA GLN A 412 -29.83 -7.48 -5.86
C GLN A 412 -30.47 -7.53 -4.48
N ARG A 413 -29.93 -8.31 -3.53
CA ARG A 413 -30.38 -8.29 -2.13
C ARG A 413 -29.92 -7.02 -1.42
N MET A 414 -28.67 -6.59 -1.60
CA MET A 414 -28.12 -5.40 -0.96
C MET A 414 -28.78 -4.11 -1.46
N ALA A 415 -29.05 -3.99 -2.76
CA ALA A 415 -29.82 -2.89 -3.33
C ALA A 415 -31.24 -2.84 -2.76
N ARG A 416 -32.01 -3.94 -2.86
CA ARG A 416 -33.36 -4.03 -2.29
C ARG A 416 -33.38 -3.79 -0.77
N TYR A 417 -32.34 -4.20 -0.05
CA TYR A 417 -32.20 -3.98 1.40
C TYR A 417 -31.90 -2.52 1.73
N ARG A 418 -30.95 -1.87 1.04
CA ARG A 418 -30.65 -0.44 1.15
C ARG A 418 -31.90 0.41 0.89
N GLU A 419 -32.65 0.10 -0.17
CA GLU A 419 -33.89 0.80 -0.47
C GLU A 419 -35.00 0.54 0.56
N THR A 420 -35.12 -0.70 1.05
CA THR A 420 -36.05 -1.04 2.13
C THR A 420 -35.72 -0.29 3.42
N ILE A 421 -34.42 -0.10 3.74
CA ILE A 421 -33.97 0.72 4.87
C ILE A 421 -34.31 2.19 4.65
N LEU A 422 -33.93 2.78 3.51
CA LEU A 422 -34.18 4.20 3.21
C LEU A 422 -35.68 4.52 3.26
N LEU A 423 -36.54 3.65 2.71
CA LEU A 423 -37.99 3.81 2.74
C LEU A 423 -38.55 3.68 4.15
N ARG A 424 -38.14 2.66 4.93
CA ARG A 424 -38.58 2.49 6.32
C ARG A 424 -38.07 3.61 7.23
N GLY A 425 -36.86 4.10 7.01
CA GLY A 425 -36.27 5.25 7.71
C GLY A 425 -37.02 6.54 7.43
N ALA A 426 -37.35 6.82 6.17
CA ALA A 426 -38.19 7.96 5.80
C ALA A 426 -39.58 7.91 6.45
N PHE A 427 -40.26 6.76 6.42
CA PHE A 427 -41.52 6.59 7.14
C PHE A 427 -41.38 6.76 8.65
N GLY A 428 -40.32 6.21 9.26
CA GLY A 428 -40.03 6.36 10.69
C GLY A 428 -39.80 7.82 11.10
N CYS A 429 -39.04 8.58 10.29
CA CYS A 429 -38.80 9.99 10.54
C CYS A 429 -40.05 10.87 10.31
N PHE A 430 -40.87 10.60 9.29
CA PHE A 430 -42.16 11.29 9.16
C PHE A 430 -43.13 10.97 10.31
N ALA A 431 -43.16 9.71 10.78
CA ALA A 431 -43.94 9.34 11.95
C ALA A 431 -43.44 10.04 13.23
N ALA A 432 -42.12 10.09 13.45
CA ALA A 432 -41.51 10.82 14.57
C ALA A 432 -41.83 12.32 14.51
N ALA A 433 -41.73 12.95 13.34
CA ALA A 433 -42.08 14.35 13.12
C ALA A 433 -43.56 14.63 13.46
N ALA A 434 -44.48 13.74 13.07
CA ALA A 434 -45.91 13.83 13.36
C ALA A 434 -46.23 13.60 14.85
N VAL A 435 -45.57 12.65 15.52
CA VAL A 435 -45.71 12.40 16.96
C VAL A 435 -45.21 13.61 17.76
N LEU A 436 -44.08 14.20 17.39
CA LEU A 436 -43.59 15.44 18.00
C LEU A 436 -44.57 16.61 17.82
N LEU A 437 -45.21 16.72 16.65
CA LEU A 437 -46.27 17.70 16.39
C LEU A 437 -47.52 17.49 17.26
N ALA A 438 -47.92 16.24 17.48
CA ALA A 438 -49.01 15.91 18.39
C ALA A 438 -48.66 16.25 19.84
N VAL A 439 -47.43 15.96 20.28
CA VAL A 439 -46.94 16.29 21.62
C VAL A 439 -46.86 17.80 21.85
N THR A 440 -46.35 18.59 20.89
CA THR A 440 -46.34 20.06 21.02
C THR A 440 -47.75 20.65 21.00
N GLY A 441 -48.67 20.13 20.19
CA GLY A 441 -50.09 20.49 20.24
C GLY A 441 -50.74 20.22 21.60
N ILE A 442 -50.46 19.05 22.19
CA ILE A 442 -50.94 18.70 23.53
C ILE A 442 -50.34 19.64 24.59
N LEU A 443 -49.04 19.94 24.53
CA LEU A 443 -48.37 20.88 25.44
C LEU A 443 -48.98 22.28 25.39
N ILE A 444 -49.29 22.81 24.20
CA ILE A 444 -50.04 24.08 24.06
C ILE A 444 -51.42 23.98 24.72
N SER A 445 -52.16 22.91 24.45
CA SER A 445 -53.55 22.78 24.94
C SER A 445 -53.67 22.55 26.45
N THR A 446 -52.63 21.96 27.07
CA THR A 446 -52.62 21.60 28.50
C THR A 446 -51.80 22.56 29.38
N GLY A 447 -51.08 23.51 28.77
CA GLY A 447 -50.21 24.47 29.44
C GLY A 447 -50.95 25.36 30.46
N ARG A 448 -50.82 25.02 31.76
CA ARG A 448 -51.39 25.83 32.85
C ARG A 448 -50.78 27.23 32.87
N HIS A 449 -51.62 28.24 33.10
CA HIS A 449 -51.29 29.68 33.08
C HIS A 449 -50.05 30.13 33.89
N ARG A 450 -49.53 29.31 34.83
CA ARG A 450 -48.38 29.62 35.70
C ARG A 450 -47.02 29.11 35.20
N LEU A 451 -46.95 28.28 34.15
CA LEU A 451 -45.68 27.72 33.62
C LEU A 451 -45.48 28.02 32.12
N ARG A 452 -46.13 29.06 31.58
CA ARG A 452 -46.19 29.29 30.13
C ARG A 452 -44.82 29.40 29.46
N VAL A 453 -43.85 30.08 30.07
CA VAL A 453 -42.51 30.26 29.50
C VAL A 453 -41.78 28.92 29.29
N GLU A 454 -41.94 27.97 30.21
CA GLU A 454 -41.35 26.62 30.09
C GLU A 454 -42.08 25.79 29.02
N VAL A 455 -43.41 25.92 28.93
CA VAL A 455 -44.23 25.26 27.91
C VAL A 455 -43.91 25.81 26.52
N ASP A 456 -43.87 27.13 26.34
CA ASP A 456 -43.57 27.79 25.07
C ASP A 456 -42.14 27.43 24.59
N ALA A 457 -41.16 27.36 25.49
CA ALA A 457 -39.80 26.89 25.17
C ALA A 457 -39.77 25.40 24.76
N GLY A 458 -40.49 24.53 25.48
CA GLY A 458 -40.63 23.12 25.13
C GLY A 458 -41.33 22.90 23.78
N VAL A 459 -42.32 23.72 23.45
CA VAL A 459 -43.03 23.72 22.16
C VAL A 459 -42.09 24.14 21.03
N ILE A 460 -41.30 25.21 21.20
CA ILE A 460 -40.31 25.64 20.19
C ILE A 460 -39.28 24.54 19.93
N MET A 461 -38.75 23.90 20.98
CA MET A 461 -37.82 22.78 20.84
C MET A 461 -38.44 21.58 20.10
N GLY A 462 -39.70 21.25 20.41
CA GLY A 462 -40.43 20.17 19.73
C GLY A 462 -40.74 20.47 18.25
N VAL A 463 -40.99 21.73 17.90
CA VAL A 463 -41.14 22.19 16.51
C VAL A 463 -39.84 22.04 15.74
N VAL A 464 -38.72 22.50 16.30
CA VAL A 464 -37.39 22.37 15.67
C VAL A 464 -37.03 20.91 15.45
N ALA A 465 -37.30 20.04 16.43
CA ALA A 465 -37.11 18.60 16.29
C ALA A 465 -38.03 17.98 15.21
N SER A 466 -39.32 18.34 15.19
CA SER A 466 -40.28 17.88 14.18
C SER A 466 -39.84 18.23 12.76
N LEU A 467 -39.41 19.47 12.53
CA LEU A 467 -38.89 19.91 11.24
C LEU A 467 -37.57 19.21 10.87
N GLY A 468 -36.67 18.99 11.83
CA GLY A 468 -35.43 18.23 11.62
C GLY A 468 -35.68 16.81 11.11
N PHE A 469 -36.61 16.08 11.75
CA PHE A 469 -37.02 14.75 11.28
C PHE A 469 -37.71 14.78 9.92
N ALA A 470 -38.52 15.79 9.63
CA ALA A 470 -39.17 15.94 8.32
C ALA A 470 -38.15 16.17 7.19
N CYS A 471 -37.13 17.00 7.41
CA CYS A 471 -36.04 17.22 6.46
C CYS A 471 -35.18 15.95 6.27
N ALA A 472 -34.89 15.21 7.34
CA ALA A 472 -34.17 13.93 7.24
C ALA A 472 -34.97 12.88 6.45
N ALA A 473 -36.30 12.83 6.63
CA ALA A 473 -37.18 11.96 5.85
C ALA A 473 -37.18 12.30 4.36
N LEU A 474 -37.26 13.60 4.02
CA LEU A 474 -37.18 14.08 2.63
C LEU A 474 -35.81 13.73 2.00
N GLY A 475 -34.71 13.95 2.72
CA GLY A 475 -33.36 13.60 2.26
C GLY A 475 -33.18 12.10 1.98
N MET A 476 -33.71 11.23 2.84
CA MET A 476 -33.67 9.77 2.62
C MET A 476 -34.48 9.32 1.40
N VAL A 477 -35.56 10.03 1.04
CA VAL A 477 -36.32 9.76 -0.20
C VAL A 477 -35.57 10.27 -1.44
N MET A 478 -34.94 11.44 -1.35
CA MET A 478 -34.12 12.00 -2.44
C MET A 478 -32.84 11.18 -2.70
N ALA A 479 -32.37 10.41 -1.72
CA ALA A 479 -31.21 9.51 -1.84
C ALA A 479 -31.52 8.11 -2.42
N LYS A 480 -32.75 7.86 -2.92
CA LYS A 480 -33.10 6.60 -3.61
C LYS A 480 -32.64 6.64 -5.07
N SER A 481 -32.03 5.56 -5.55
CA SER A 481 -31.52 5.45 -6.92
C SER A 481 -32.62 5.14 -7.95
N GLU A 482 -33.63 4.33 -7.60
CA GLU A 482 -34.80 4.18 -8.46
C GLU A 482 -35.65 5.47 -8.51
N ARG A 483 -36.18 5.78 -9.70
CA ARG A 483 -37.17 6.84 -9.89
C ARG A 483 -38.41 6.58 -9.03
N THR A 484 -38.60 7.38 -7.98
CA THR A 484 -39.83 7.34 -7.17
C THR A 484 -41.06 7.60 -8.07
N THR A 485 -42.14 6.84 -7.89
CA THR A 485 -43.34 7.05 -8.70
C THR A 485 -43.93 8.43 -8.42
N LEU A 486 -44.58 9.05 -9.41
CA LEU A 486 -45.22 10.37 -9.25
C LEU A 486 -46.19 10.40 -8.05
N ALA A 487 -46.90 9.30 -7.79
CA ALA A 487 -47.78 9.18 -6.62
C ALA A 487 -47.00 9.15 -5.29
N THR A 488 -45.88 8.43 -5.22
CA THR A 488 -45.01 8.38 -4.03
C THR A 488 -44.34 9.74 -3.78
N GLY A 489 -43.84 10.39 -4.82
CA GLY A 489 -43.24 11.72 -4.73
C GLY A 489 -44.26 12.78 -4.27
N LEU A 490 -45.46 12.78 -4.85
CA LEU A 490 -46.55 13.67 -4.44
C LEU A 490 -46.94 13.44 -2.96
N LEU A 491 -47.01 12.18 -2.52
CA LEU A 491 -47.31 11.85 -1.13
C LEU A 491 -46.23 12.38 -0.17
N VAL A 492 -44.95 12.16 -0.47
CA VAL A 492 -43.84 12.65 0.34
C VAL A 492 -43.83 14.19 0.43
N TRP A 493 -43.98 14.89 -0.70
CA TRP A 493 -44.01 16.36 -0.71
C TRP A 493 -45.26 16.94 -0.02
N THR A 494 -46.42 16.30 -0.13
CA THR A 494 -47.63 16.75 0.59
C THR A 494 -47.57 16.46 2.09
N THR A 495 -47.01 15.32 2.52
CA THR A 495 -46.74 15.04 3.95
C THR A 495 -45.73 16.02 4.53
N PHE A 496 -44.61 16.28 3.84
CA PHE A 496 -43.62 17.27 4.26
C PHE A 496 -44.23 18.68 4.35
N GLY A 497 -44.96 19.11 3.31
CA GLY A 497 -45.67 20.40 3.30
C GLY A 497 -46.69 20.54 4.44
N ALA A 498 -47.47 19.49 4.72
CA ALA A 498 -48.42 19.48 5.83
C ALA A 498 -47.72 19.62 7.20
N ILE A 499 -46.60 18.91 7.42
CA ILE A 499 -45.81 19.01 8.66
C ILE A 499 -45.23 20.42 8.82
N CYS A 500 -44.72 21.04 7.74
CA CYS A 500 -44.23 22.42 7.77
C CYS A 500 -45.34 23.44 8.08
N VAL A 501 -46.53 23.30 7.47
CA VAL A 501 -47.68 24.17 7.75
C VAL A 501 -48.19 24.00 9.18
N LEU A 502 -48.30 22.77 9.68
CA LEU A 502 -48.76 22.51 11.05
C LEU A 502 -47.78 23.06 12.10
N ASN A 503 -46.46 22.89 11.89
CA ASN A 503 -45.43 23.51 12.74
C ASN A 503 -45.51 25.06 12.70
N GLY A 504 -45.77 25.65 11.53
CA GLY A 504 -46.02 27.09 11.40
C GLY A 504 -47.25 27.57 12.18
N VAL A 505 -48.35 26.82 12.15
CA VAL A 505 -49.57 27.11 12.93
C VAL A 505 -49.30 27.00 14.43
N VAL A 506 -48.55 25.97 14.87
CA VAL A 506 -48.10 25.80 16.27
C VAL A 506 -47.29 27.01 16.75
N LEU A 507 -46.33 27.49 15.95
CA LEU A 507 -45.56 28.70 16.26
C LEU A 507 -46.44 29.97 16.31
N LEU A 508 -47.41 30.11 15.42
CA LEU A 508 -48.35 31.24 15.44
C LEU A 508 -49.23 31.26 16.70
N PHE A 509 -49.59 30.11 17.28
CA PHE A 509 -50.27 30.06 18.57
C PHE A 509 -49.38 30.49 19.73
N VAL A 510 -48.10 30.09 19.76
CA VAL A 510 -47.11 30.56 20.76
C VAL A 510 -46.90 32.07 20.65
N MET A 511 -46.75 32.61 19.44
CA MET A 511 -46.62 34.05 19.21
C MET A 511 -47.90 34.83 19.57
N GLY A 512 -49.08 34.30 19.26
CA GLY A 512 -50.35 34.90 19.63
C GLY A 512 -50.59 34.94 21.15
N ASN A 513 -50.12 33.92 21.88
CA ASN A 513 -50.20 33.87 23.33
C ASN A 513 -49.21 34.82 24.02
N THR A 514 -47.98 34.93 23.52
CA THR A 514 -46.98 35.86 24.07
C THR A 514 -47.37 37.33 23.83
N VAL A 515 -47.93 37.68 22.67
CA VAL A 515 -48.47 39.03 22.40
C VAL A 515 -49.62 39.41 23.34
N ARG A 516 -50.48 38.45 23.73
CA ARG A 516 -51.51 38.67 24.75
C ARG A 516 -50.90 38.88 26.14
N ALA A 517 -49.89 38.10 26.51
CA ALA A 517 -49.22 38.24 27.81
C ALA A 517 -48.56 39.62 27.99
N THR A 518 -48.00 40.22 26.92
CA THR A 518 -47.47 41.59 26.96
C THR A 518 -48.56 42.68 27.06
N GLY A 519 -49.81 42.38 26.70
CA GLY A 519 -50.93 43.30 26.83
C GLY A 519 -51.34 43.53 28.29
N ASP A 520 -51.46 42.46 29.08
CA ASP A 520 -51.88 42.53 30.49
C ASP A 520 -50.82 43.17 31.41
N VAL A 521 -49.55 43.18 31.01
CA VAL A 521 -48.44 43.75 31.81
C VAL A 521 -48.35 45.29 31.71
N MET A 522 -49.05 45.92 30.77
CA MET A 522 -49.07 47.38 30.60
C MET A 522 -50.11 48.11 31.47
N ILE A 523 -50.84 47.43 32.35
CA ILE A 523 -51.78 48.01 33.32
C ILE A 523 -51.31 47.69 34.75
N GLY A 524 -50.18 48.29 35.15
CA GLY A 524 -49.44 47.92 36.37
C GLY A 524 -48.67 49.05 37.07
N SER A 525 -49.13 50.30 36.98
CA SER A 525 -48.69 51.41 37.84
C SER A 525 -49.57 51.48 39.12
N PRO A 526 -49.18 52.19 40.21
CA PRO A 526 -48.24 53.32 40.22
C PRO A 526 -47.19 53.36 41.35
N ASN A 527 -46.09 54.08 41.08
CA ASN A 527 -45.69 55.19 41.95
C ASN A 527 -44.71 56.12 41.22
N TYR A 528 -45.22 57.24 40.71
CA TYR A 528 -44.80 58.59 41.12
C TYR A 528 -45.61 59.63 40.34
N ALA A 529 -46.68 60.12 40.95
CA ALA A 529 -47.26 61.39 40.54
C ALA A 529 -46.39 62.52 41.10
N THR A 530 -45.95 63.45 40.26
CA THR A 530 -46.06 64.92 40.47
C THR A 530 -45.36 65.66 39.33
N ILE A 531 -46.14 66.34 38.48
CA ILE A 531 -45.87 67.71 38.01
C ILE A 531 -47.15 68.25 37.35
N ALA A 532 -47.43 69.53 37.60
CA ALA A 532 -48.40 70.38 36.89
C ALA A 532 -49.81 69.79 36.61
N GLN A 533 -50.67 69.84 37.64
CA GLN A 533 -52.01 70.38 37.35
C GLN A 533 -51.86 71.80 36.79
N ARG A 534 -52.50 72.09 35.65
CA ARG A 534 -53.10 73.43 35.44
C ARG A 534 -54.23 73.38 34.40
N THR A 535 -55.31 74.07 34.76
CA THR A 535 -56.38 74.56 33.86
C THR A 535 -57.14 73.54 32.98
N LEU A 536 -58.20 73.00 33.58
CA LEU A 536 -59.60 73.42 33.28
C LEU A 536 -59.67 74.77 32.51
N THR A 537 -60.52 75.02 31.52
CA THR A 537 -61.78 74.39 31.09
C THR A 537 -62.16 74.94 29.71
N MET A 538 -62.75 74.12 28.83
CA MET A 538 -64.01 74.46 28.15
C MET A 538 -64.66 73.20 27.56
N ALA A 539 -65.96 73.25 27.23
CA ALA A 539 -66.79 72.06 27.13
C ALA A 539 -67.44 71.83 25.75
N SER A 540 -67.81 70.57 25.53
CA SER A 540 -68.96 70.15 24.73
C SER A 540 -68.94 70.29 23.19
N ALA A 541 -68.65 69.15 22.55
CA ALA A 541 -69.39 68.57 21.42
C ALA A 541 -69.44 69.26 20.03
N SER A 542 -68.90 68.54 19.05
CA SER A 542 -69.54 68.36 17.72
C SER A 542 -69.16 66.99 17.14
N ARG A 543 -69.79 66.56 16.02
CA ARG A 543 -69.71 65.20 15.44
C ARG A 543 -68.84 65.18 14.18
N GLN A 544 -68.03 64.13 13.98
CA GLN A 544 -68.19 63.10 12.91
C GLN A 544 -66.99 62.12 12.83
N PRO A 545 -67.15 60.92 12.23
CA PRO A 545 -66.11 59.87 12.15
C PRO A 545 -65.28 59.92 10.86
N ARG A 546 -64.13 59.23 10.86
CA ARG A 546 -63.33 58.83 9.68
C ARG A 546 -62.68 57.46 9.90
N GLU A 547 -62.27 56.80 8.82
CA GLU A 547 -61.97 55.36 8.79
C GLU A 547 -60.51 54.96 9.10
N MET A 548 -60.27 53.64 9.18
CA MET A 548 -58.97 52.98 9.42
C MET A 548 -57.96 53.12 8.25
N PRO A 549 -56.65 52.96 8.54
CA PRO A 549 -55.69 52.37 7.61
C PRO A 549 -55.47 50.85 7.87
N ARG A 550 -55.32 50.07 6.80
CA ARG A 550 -54.90 48.65 6.83
C ARG A 550 -53.37 48.59 6.69
N SER A 551 -52.63 47.98 7.62
CA SER A 551 -51.15 47.92 7.53
C SER A 551 -50.51 46.56 7.84
N LEU A 552 -51.00 45.79 8.83
CA LEU A 552 -50.35 44.54 9.26
C LEU A 552 -50.63 43.34 8.33
N SER A 553 -51.85 43.23 7.80
CA SER A 553 -52.17 42.18 6.80
C SER A 553 -51.41 42.37 5.48
N SER A 554 -51.09 43.61 5.12
CA SER A 554 -50.29 43.95 3.93
C SER A 554 -48.86 43.40 4.02
N LEU A 555 -48.24 43.47 5.20
CA LEU A 555 -46.87 42.97 5.42
C LEU A 555 -46.83 41.43 5.39
N ALA A 556 -47.84 40.77 5.97
CA ALA A 556 -47.98 39.31 5.88
C ALA A 556 -48.20 38.84 4.44
N LEU A 557 -49.02 39.55 3.64
CA LEU A 557 -49.16 39.26 2.21
C LEU A 557 -47.87 39.52 1.44
N LEU A 558 -47.10 40.56 1.76
CA LEU A 558 -45.80 40.82 1.13
C LEU A 558 -44.77 39.73 1.43
N VAL A 559 -44.69 39.24 2.68
CA VAL A 559 -43.80 38.12 3.03
C VAL A 559 -44.28 36.81 2.40
N ALA A 560 -45.58 36.53 2.37
CA ALA A 560 -46.13 35.36 1.68
C ALA A 560 -45.93 35.42 0.16
N ALA A 561 -46.09 36.60 -0.45
CA ALA A 561 -45.84 36.81 -1.88
C ALA A 561 -44.35 36.78 -2.21
N ALA A 562 -43.47 37.26 -1.33
CA ALA A 562 -42.02 37.13 -1.48
C ALA A 562 -41.56 35.69 -1.31
N ALA A 563 -42.12 34.94 -0.35
CA ALA A 563 -41.87 33.50 -0.18
C ALA A 563 -42.42 32.69 -1.36
N LEU A 564 -43.58 33.06 -1.91
CA LEU A 564 -44.14 32.43 -3.11
C LEU A 564 -43.34 32.83 -4.37
N ALA A 565 -42.83 34.06 -4.46
CA ALA A 565 -41.96 34.51 -5.55
C ALA A 565 -40.56 33.86 -5.47
N LEU A 566 -40.03 33.62 -4.27
CA LEU A 566 -38.82 32.82 -4.05
C LEU A 566 -39.08 31.34 -4.36
N ALA A 567 -40.23 30.80 -3.95
CA ALA A 567 -40.61 29.42 -4.27
C ALA A 567 -40.84 29.25 -5.78
N VAL A 568 -41.42 30.23 -6.48
CA VAL A 568 -41.62 30.23 -7.95
C VAL A 568 -40.34 30.58 -8.70
N ALA A 569 -39.44 31.40 -8.14
CA ALA A 569 -38.10 31.57 -8.68
C ALA A 569 -37.30 30.27 -8.55
N TYR A 570 -37.36 29.60 -7.40
CA TYR A 570 -36.74 28.28 -7.19
C TYR A 570 -37.43 27.16 -7.98
N PHE A 571 -38.74 27.23 -8.22
CA PHE A 571 -39.44 26.31 -9.14
C PHE A 571 -39.07 26.61 -10.60
N ARG A 572 -38.86 27.88 -10.95
CA ARG A 572 -38.38 28.27 -12.27
C ARG A 572 -36.92 27.89 -12.46
N ASP A 573 -36.10 27.98 -11.42
CA ASP A 573 -34.69 27.58 -11.42
C ASP A 573 -34.53 26.05 -11.32
N SER A 574 -35.49 25.31 -10.74
CA SER A 574 -35.49 23.83 -10.76
C SER A 574 -36.13 23.24 -12.03
N VAL A 575 -37.13 23.89 -12.62
CA VAL A 575 -37.59 23.60 -14.00
C VAL A 575 -36.51 24.00 -15.00
N ASN A 576 -35.81 25.12 -14.80
CA ASN A 576 -34.63 25.48 -15.56
C ASN A 576 -33.43 24.58 -15.22
N PHE A 577 -33.33 23.92 -14.06
CA PHE A 577 -32.32 22.87 -13.83
C PHE A 577 -32.67 21.63 -14.68
N GLY A 578 -33.98 21.34 -14.82
CA GLY A 578 -34.50 20.34 -15.75
C GLY A 578 -34.25 20.65 -17.24
N THR A 579 -33.94 21.91 -17.61
CA THR A 579 -33.56 22.29 -18.99
C THR A 579 -32.13 22.84 -19.12
N SER A 580 -31.41 23.05 -18.02
CA SER A 580 -29.98 23.38 -17.95
C SER A 580 -29.13 22.15 -17.61
N LEU A 581 -29.77 21.00 -17.36
CA LEU A 581 -29.22 19.68 -17.62
C LEU A 581 -29.40 19.23 -19.08
N GLN A 582 -29.81 20.15 -19.97
CA GLN A 582 -28.96 20.32 -21.14
C GLN A 582 -27.68 21.03 -20.69
N SER A 583 -26.66 20.22 -20.36
CA SER A 583 -25.36 20.45 -20.98
C SER A 583 -25.62 20.77 -22.45
N ALA A 584 -24.91 21.75 -23.02
CA ALA A 584 -24.93 21.97 -24.46
C ALA A 584 -24.18 20.79 -25.10
N ALA A 585 -24.86 19.64 -25.15
CA ALA A 585 -24.30 18.32 -25.45
C ALA A 585 -23.40 18.46 -26.66
N SER A 586 -22.10 18.22 -26.45
CA SER A 586 -21.10 18.66 -27.41
C SER A 586 -21.43 18.07 -28.78
N ALA A 587 -21.64 18.96 -29.76
CA ALA A 587 -22.11 18.54 -31.07
C ALA A 587 -21.09 17.52 -31.62
N PRO A 588 -21.50 16.27 -31.96
CA PRO A 588 -20.57 15.16 -32.13
C PRO A 588 -19.40 15.52 -33.04
N GLN A 589 -18.21 15.57 -32.46
CA GLN A 589 -17.02 15.94 -33.21
C GLN A 589 -16.48 14.66 -33.85
N THR A 590 -16.79 14.48 -35.13
CA THR A 590 -16.24 13.38 -35.92
C THR A 590 -14.82 13.71 -36.36
N TYR A 591 -13.90 12.78 -36.10
CA TYR A 591 -12.52 12.80 -36.56
C TYR A 591 -12.34 11.68 -37.58
N CYS A 592 -11.82 11.99 -38.76
CA CYS A 592 -11.40 11.01 -39.76
C CYS A 592 -9.88 11.11 -39.93
N TYR A 593 -9.21 9.98 -40.14
CA TYR A 593 -7.74 9.90 -40.26
C TYR A 593 -7.33 9.07 -41.49
N GLU A 594 -6.02 8.94 -41.76
CA GLU A 594 -5.52 8.09 -42.87
C GLU A 594 -5.74 6.58 -42.58
N GLY A 595 -5.76 6.20 -41.30
CA GLY A 595 -6.18 4.89 -40.82
C GLY A 595 -6.19 4.81 -39.29
N ILE A 596 -7.09 4.00 -38.72
CA ILE A 596 -7.28 3.85 -37.28
C ILE A 596 -7.20 2.37 -36.91
N LYS A 597 -6.29 2.00 -36.01
CA LYS A 597 -6.30 0.70 -35.32
C LYS A 597 -7.02 0.89 -33.98
N THR A 598 -8.00 0.05 -33.69
CA THR A 598 -8.91 0.22 -32.54
C THR A 598 -8.58 -0.65 -31.34
N LEU A 599 -7.95 -1.81 -31.59
CA LEU A 599 -7.84 -2.94 -30.65
C LEU A 599 -9.19 -3.53 -30.17
N ALA A 600 -10.31 -3.15 -30.79
CA ALA A 600 -11.61 -3.81 -30.57
C ALA A 600 -11.65 -5.17 -31.30
N GLU A 601 -12.29 -6.18 -30.70
CA GLU A 601 -12.33 -7.56 -31.22
C GLU A 601 -13.26 -7.69 -32.46
N ASP A 602 -14.37 -6.96 -32.46
CA ASP A 602 -15.38 -6.95 -33.51
C ASP A 602 -15.03 -5.99 -34.67
N GLN A 603 -14.42 -4.85 -34.36
CA GLN A 603 -14.07 -3.80 -35.31
C GLN A 603 -12.59 -3.40 -35.19
N PRO A 604 -11.61 -4.25 -35.57
CA PRO A 604 -10.18 -4.03 -35.33
C PRO A 604 -9.56 -2.83 -36.08
N SER A 605 -10.27 -2.25 -37.05
CA SER A 605 -9.86 -1.04 -37.77
C SER A 605 -11.05 -0.15 -38.13
N ALA A 606 -10.77 1.15 -38.24
CA ALA A 606 -11.74 2.18 -38.61
C ALA A 606 -11.09 3.26 -39.49
N ARG A 607 -11.89 4.21 -39.97
CA ARG A 607 -11.39 5.45 -40.62
C ARG A 607 -11.84 6.74 -39.95
N CYS A 608 -12.99 6.71 -39.28
CA CYS A 608 -13.49 7.83 -38.48
C CYS A 608 -14.04 7.35 -37.14
N PHE A 609 -14.15 8.25 -36.17
CA PHE A 609 -14.98 8.10 -34.97
C PHE A 609 -15.61 9.44 -34.57
N SER A 610 -16.75 9.39 -33.89
CA SER A 610 -17.40 10.56 -33.27
C SER A 610 -17.08 10.62 -31.77
N VAL A 611 -16.82 11.81 -31.25
CA VAL A 611 -16.61 12.08 -29.82
C VAL A 611 -17.68 13.02 -29.28
N VAL A 612 -18.23 12.70 -28.11
CA VAL A 612 -19.12 13.56 -27.32
C VAL A 612 -18.71 13.44 -25.85
N ASP A 613 -18.63 14.58 -25.16
CA ASP A 613 -18.47 14.68 -23.69
C ASP A 613 -17.42 13.70 -23.12
N GLY A 614 -16.25 13.62 -23.79
CA GLY A 614 -15.09 12.82 -23.37
C GLY A 614 -15.06 11.36 -23.81
N HIS A 615 -16.07 10.88 -24.54
CA HIS A 615 -16.26 9.47 -24.89
C HIS A 615 -16.47 9.26 -26.40
N PHE A 616 -16.05 8.10 -26.92
CA PHE A 616 -16.36 7.69 -28.30
C PHE A 616 -17.84 7.30 -28.39
N THR A 617 -18.59 7.91 -29.31
CA THR A 617 -20.03 7.63 -29.50
C THR A 617 -20.34 6.81 -30.74
N GLU A 618 -19.51 6.88 -31.76
CA GLU A 618 -19.66 6.15 -33.03
C GLU A 618 -18.25 5.81 -33.56
N VAL A 619 -18.05 4.61 -34.12
CA VAL A 619 -16.79 4.20 -34.75
C VAL A 619 -17.10 3.66 -36.14
N PHE A 620 -16.60 4.29 -37.19
CA PHE A 620 -17.07 4.06 -38.56
C PHE A 620 -16.24 2.98 -39.26
N THR A 621 -16.91 1.91 -39.73
CA THR A 621 -16.33 0.89 -40.59
C THR A 621 -16.03 1.46 -41.98
N PRO A 622 -15.11 0.84 -42.76
CA PRO A 622 -14.85 1.23 -44.16
C PRO A 622 -16.08 1.11 -45.10
N GLU A 623 -17.17 0.50 -44.64
CA GLU A 623 -18.39 0.23 -45.41
C GLU A 623 -19.48 1.30 -45.17
N ASN A 624 -19.45 1.94 -44.00
CA ASN A 624 -20.35 3.03 -43.60
C ASN A 624 -19.58 4.37 -43.52
N GLU A 625 -18.68 4.60 -44.48
CA GLU A 625 -17.76 5.72 -44.48
C GLU A 625 -18.47 7.07 -44.71
N LEU A 626 -18.09 8.09 -43.92
CA LEU A 626 -18.52 9.47 -44.11
C LEU A 626 -17.62 10.15 -45.16
N ASP A 627 -18.22 10.83 -46.14
CA ASP A 627 -17.52 11.63 -47.16
C ASP A 627 -16.97 12.92 -46.54
N SER A 628 -15.93 12.77 -45.73
CA SER A 628 -15.28 13.80 -44.92
C SER A 628 -13.75 13.75 -45.09
N PRO A 629 -13.07 14.91 -45.16
CA PRO A 629 -11.64 14.92 -45.44
C PRO A 629 -10.82 14.36 -44.26
N SER A 630 -10.08 13.28 -44.49
CA SER A 630 -9.16 12.71 -43.50
C SER A 630 -8.12 13.73 -43.02
N LEU A 631 -7.95 13.81 -41.71
CA LEU A 631 -6.80 14.40 -41.06
C LEU A 631 -5.57 13.53 -41.33
N SER A 632 -4.41 14.16 -41.52
CA SER A 632 -3.18 13.40 -41.76
C SER A 632 -2.62 12.78 -40.47
N GLY A 633 -2.12 11.55 -40.59
CA GLY A 633 -1.65 10.70 -39.51
C GLY A 633 -2.50 9.46 -39.29
N TYR A 634 -1.97 8.52 -38.50
CA TYR A 634 -2.54 7.21 -38.22
C TYR A 634 -2.80 7.05 -36.72
N VAL A 635 -3.94 6.47 -36.35
CA VAL A 635 -4.37 6.41 -34.95
C VAL A 635 -4.19 5.03 -34.34
N ILE A 636 -3.73 5.01 -33.09
CA ILE A 636 -3.81 3.86 -32.17
C ILE A 636 -4.57 4.30 -30.89
N PRO A 637 -5.12 3.37 -30.08
CA PRO A 637 -5.71 3.71 -28.79
C PRO A 637 -4.64 4.34 -27.86
N GLY A 638 -5.09 5.16 -26.92
CA GLY A 638 -4.18 5.83 -26.00
C GLY A 638 -3.33 4.86 -25.18
N LEU A 639 -2.03 5.15 -25.07
CA LEU A 639 -1.06 4.31 -24.36
C LEU A 639 -1.07 4.63 -22.85
N TRP A 640 -0.88 3.59 -22.04
CA TRP A 640 -0.87 3.67 -20.58
C TRP A 640 0.43 3.14 -20.00
N ASP A 641 1.00 3.83 -19.01
CA ASP A 641 2.10 3.28 -18.23
C ASP A 641 1.56 2.50 -17.01
N GLY A 642 1.80 1.19 -16.98
CA GLY A 642 1.31 0.28 -15.98
C GLY A 642 1.94 0.38 -14.58
N HIS A 643 3.05 1.13 -14.43
CA HIS A 643 3.71 1.43 -13.15
C HIS A 643 4.61 2.67 -13.25
N GLY A 644 4.43 3.67 -12.39
CA GLY A 644 5.37 4.79 -12.26
C GLY A 644 5.08 5.67 -11.05
N HIS A 645 5.86 6.75 -10.91
CA HIS A 645 5.83 7.64 -9.75
C HIS A 645 5.70 9.12 -10.17
N LEU A 646 4.47 9.64 -10.22
CA LEU A 646 4.13 10.93 -10.84
C LEU A 646 4.80 12.14 -10.17
N ILE A 647 4.72 12.26 -8.83
CA ILE A 647 5.40 13.34 -8.09
C ILE A 647 6.92 13.21 -8.21
N GLN A 648 7.46 11.99 -8.12
CA GLN A 648 8.91 11.75 -8.17
C GLN A 648 9.48 12.12 -9.56
N TYR A 649 8.74 11.84 -10.64
CA TYR A 649 9.12 12.29 -11.98
C TYR A 649 9.14 13.81 -12.10
N GLY A 650 8.14 14.49 -11.54
CA GLY A 650 8.09 15.94 -11.52
C GLY A 650 9.21 16.57 -10.67
N GLU A 651 9.65 15.91 -9.59
CA GLU A 651 10.85 16.30 -8.83
C GLU A 651 12.14 16.03 -9.61
N PHE A 652 12.26 14.87 -10.27
CA PHE A 652 13.39 14.52 -11.15
C PHE A 652 13.57 15.53 -12.28
N LEU A 653 12.49 15.91 -12.96
CA LEU A 653 12.48 16.95 -14.00
C LEU A 653 12.84 18.36 -13.49
N GLN A 654 13.01 18.54 -12.17
CA GLN A 654 13.48 19.77 -11.53
C GLN A 654 14.80 19.56 -10.76
N SER A 655 15.40 18.37 -10.85
CA SER A 655 16.62 17.96 -10.13
C SER A 655 17.81 17.77 -11.09
N VAL A 656 18.97 17.36 -10.56
CA VAL A 656 20.13 17.03 -11.40
C VAL A 656 19.98 15.62 -11.98
N ASP A 657 19.77 15.51 -13.29
CA ASP A 657 19.93 14.26 -14.04
C ASP A 657 21.38 13.76 -13.92
N LEU A 658 21.58 12.56 -13.36
CA LEU A 658 22.86 11.85 -13.26
C LEU A 658 22.95 10.62 -14.18
N PHE A 659 21.88 10.26 -14.90
CA PHE A 659 21.84 9.08 -15.77
C PHE A 659 22.93 9.13 -16.83
N GLY A 660 23.58 7.99 -17.08
CA GLY A 660 24.71 7.90 -18.02
C GLY A 660 25.97 8.64 -17.58
N SER A 661 26.11 9.05 -16.32
CA SER A 661 27.40 9.49 -15.77
C SER A 661 28.40 8.33 -15.75
N THR A 662 29.62 8.56 -16.21
CA THR A 662 30.64 7.50 -16.37
C THR A 662 31.76 7.55 -15.33
N ALA A 663 31.78 8.60 -14.50
CA ALA A 663 32.60 8.69 -13.29
C ALA A 663 31.99 9.69 -12.28
N ALA A 664 32.41 9.61 -11.01
CA ALA A 664 32.03 10.58 -9.98
C ALA A 664 32.43 12.04 -10.30
N LYS A 665 33.41 12.24 -11.19
CA LYS A 665 33.78 13.56 -11.73
C LYS A 665 32.66 14.16 -12.59
N ASP A 666 31.96 13.33 -13.37
CA ASP A 666 30.84 13.77 -14.21
C ASP A 666 29.68 14.20 -13.33
N ILE A 667 29.36 13.41 -12.30
CA ILE A 667 28.35 13.73 -11.27
C ILE A 667 28.65 15.09 -10.65
N ARG A 668 29.86 15.30 -10.09
CA ARG A 668 30.24 16.60 -9.52
C ARG A 668 30.14 17.74 -10.54
N LYS A 669 30.50 17.53 -11.81
CA LYS A 669 30.31 18.54 -12.86
C LYS A 669 28.82 18.89 -13.03
N ARG A 670 27.93 17.91 -13.18
CA ARG A 670 26.48 18.15 -13.35
C ARG A 670 25.88 18.89 -12.15
N LEU A 671 26.27 18.52 -10.93
CA LEU A 671 25.88 19.23 -9.69
C LEU A 671 26.31 20.70 -9.73
N LEU A 672 27.57 20.98 -10.10
CA LEU A 672 28.13 22.34 -10.15
C LEU A 672 27.52 23.20 -11.26
N ASP A 673 27.26 22.63 -12.43
CA ASP A 673 26.57 23.32 -13.53
C ASP A 673 25.16 23.74 -13.11
N TYR A 674 24.43 22.85 -12.42
CA TYR A 674 23.07 23.10 -11.94
C TYR A 674 23.01 24.12 -10.80
N ILE A 675 23.92 24.09 -9.82
CA ILE A 675 24.04 25.16 -8.80
C ILE A 675 24.37 26.50 -9.47
N GLY A 676 25.16 26.47 -10.56
CA GLY A 676 25.50 27.65 -11.35
C GLY A 676 24.29 28.38 -11.94
N THR A 677 23.21 27.66 -12.24
CA THR A 677 21.95 28.23 -12.76
C THR A 677 20.86 28.40 -11.70
N HIS A 678 20.89 27.66 -10.59
CA HIS A 678 19.86 27.68 -9.55
C HIS A 678 20.39 28.18 -8.20
N GLN A 679 20.18 29.47 -7.92
CA GLN A 679 20.59 30.11 -6.66
C GLN A 679 19.76 29.61 -5.45
N GLY A 680 20.43 29.39 -4.31
CA GLY A 680 19.79 29.00 -3.04
C GLY A 680 19.71 27.48 -2.77
N ILE A 681 19.93 26.65 -3.79
CA ILE A 681 19.92 25.19 -3.69
C ILE A 681 21.23 24.68 -3.04
N GLY A 682 21.12 23.61 -2.26
CA GLY A 682 22.20 23.09 -1.41
C GLY A 682 22.22 23.70 -0.01
N SER A 683 21.23 24.52 0.33
CA SER A 683 21.02 25.09 1.67
C SER A 683 20.32 24.10 2.59
N LYS A 684 20.32 24.35 3.91
CA LYS A 684 19.69 23.46 4.90
C LYS A 684 18.18 23.27 4.67
N ASP A 685 17.52 24.32 4.16
CA ASP A 685 16.07 24.35 3.92
C ASP A 685 15.70 23.96 2.47
N GLN A 686 16.67 23.91 1.55
CA GLN A 686 16.48 23.47 0.16
C GLN A 686 17.72 22.69 -0.32
N TRP A 687 17.68 21.37 -0.11
CA TRP A 687 18.79 20.46 -0.46
C TRP A 687 18.96 20.32 -1.97
N LEU A 688 20.18 20.01 -2.41
CA LEU A 688 20.50 19.69 -3.80
C LEU A 688 20.14 18.21 -4.09
N ARG A 689 19.12 18.02 -4.93
CA ARG A 689 18.66 16.70 -5.39
C ARG A 689 19.21 16.34 -6.76
N GLY A 690 19.34 15.04 -7.01
CA GLY A 690 19.67 14.47 -8.32
C GLY A 690 19.47 12.96 -8.35
N PHE A 691 19.18 12.40 -9.52
CA PHE A 691 18.76 11.01 -9.67
C PHE A 691 19.57 10.33 -10.77
N GLY A 692 19.92 9.05 -10.61
CA GLY A 692 20.53 8.24 -11.68
C GLY A 692 22.01 7.89 -11.50
N TRP A 693 22.56 7.92 -10.28
CA TRP A 693 23.95 7.47 -10.05
C TRP A 693 24.06 5.95 -9.94
N ASP A 694 25.20 5.39 -10.35
CA ASP A 694 25.46 3.94 -10.29
C ASP A 694 26.88 3.65 -9.77
N GLN A 695 27.00 2.73 -8.81
CA GLN A 695 28.28 2.25 -8.29
C GLN A 695 29.11 1.51 -9.35
N MET A 696 28.48 0.87 -10.35
CA MET A 696 29.22 0.22 -11.43
C MET A 696 29.99 1.24 -12.28
N ALA A 697 29.39 2.41 -12.55
CA ALA A 697 30.06 3.52 -13.22
C ALA A 697 31.11 4.23 -12.34
N MET A 698 31.01 4.13 -11.01
CA MET A 698 31.98 4.71 -10.08
C MET A 698 33.08 3.73 -9.63
N GLY A 699 32.97 2.44 -9.96
CA GLY A 699 33.90 1.39 -9.55
C GLY A 699 33.74 0.94 -8.09
N GLY A 700 32.62 1.26 -7.44
CA GLY A 700 32.36 1.00 -6.02
C GLY A 700 31.33 1.97 -5.44
N MET A 701 30.82 1.66 -4.24
CA MET A 701 29.88 2.56 -3.55
C MET A 701 30.55 3.90 -3.20
N PRO A 702 29.87 5.04 -3.44
CA PRO A 702 30.41 6.36 -3.14
C PRO A 702 30.37 6.68 -1.64
N THR A 703 31.04 7.76 -1.23
CA THR A 703 31.08 8.24 0.16
C THR A 703 30.80 9.74 0.23
N ALA A 704 30.46 10.29 1.40
CA ALA A 704 30.23 11.72 1.57
C ALA A 704 31.46 12.57 1.15
N ALA A 705 32.67 12.10 1.48
CA ALA A 705 33.93 12.75 1.13
C ALA A 705 34.17 12.85 -0.40
N LEU A 706 33.54 11.99 -1.21
CA LEU A 706 33.65 12.05 -2.67
C LEU A 706 32.90 13.26 -3.26
N LEU A 707 31.87 13.78 -2.57
CA LEU A 707 31.25 15.08 -2.90
C LEU A 707 32.15 16.23 -2.44
N GLU A 708 32.63 16.19 -1.20
CA GLU A 708 33.46 17.25 -0.59
C GLU A 708 34.85 17.42 -1.24
N SER A 709 35.26 16.48 -2.10
CA SER A 709 36.48 16.60 -2.92
C SER A 709 36.46 17.78 -3.93
N ASP A 710 35.32 18.48 -4.08
CA ASP A 710 35.27 19.82 -4.66
C ASP A 710 34.82 20.85 -3.61
N GLU A 711 35.65 21.87 -3.35
CA GLU A 711 35.40 22.90 -2.32
C GLU A 711 34.11 23.71 -2.58
N LYS A 712 33.52 23.66 -3.79
CA LYS A 712 32.21 24.28 -4.07
C LYS A 712 31.01 23.44 -3.64
N LEU A 713 31.17 22.14 -3.43
CA LEU A 713 30.10 21.25 -2.92
C LEU A 713 30.17 21.04 -1.40
N LYS A 714 31.31 21.39 -0.81
CA LYS A 714 31.61 21.26 0.62
C LYS A 714 30.65 22.08 1.48
N GLY A 715 30.09 21.47 2.53
CA GLY A 715 29.10 22.10 3.39
C GLY A 715 27.70 22.32 2.75
N LEU A 716 27.49 21.96 1.48
CA LEU A 716 26.14 21.92 0.90
C LEU A 716 25.38 20.68 1.37
N TYR A 717 24.08 20.82 1.54
CA TYR A 717 23.16 19.70 1.80
C TYR A 717 22.83 19.05 0.46
N VAL A 718 23.35 17.85 0.21
CA VAL A 718 23.24 17.14 -1.06
C VAL A 718 22.70 15.73 -0.79
N MET A 719 21.77 15.28 -1.62
CA MET A 719 21.04 14.03 -1.47
C MET A 719 20.69 13.49 -2.85
N LEU A 720 21.36 12.42 -3.26
CA LEU A 720 21.34 11.89 -4.63
C LEU A 720 20.82 10.46 -4.64
N ASP A 721 19.86 10.18 -5.49
CA ASP A 721 19.19 8.89 -5.57
C ASP A 721 19.87 7.98 -6.61
N ARG A 722 20.05 6.70 -6.25
CA ARG A 722 20.64 5.68 -7.13
C ARG A 722 19.74 5.51 -8.36
N ILE A 723 20.32 5.00 -9.45
CA ILE A 723 19.63 4.65 -10.69
C ILE A 723 18.39 3.76 -10.50
N ASP A 724 18.34 2.91 -9.46
CA ASP A 724 17.17 2.10 -9.10
C ASP A 724 16.28 2.71 -8.00
N GLY A 725 16.58 3.92 -7.50
CA GLY A 725 15.86 4.53 -6.38
C GLY A 725 16.04 3.85 -5.01
N HIS A 726 16.68 2.68 -4.92
CA HIS A 726 16.80 1.87 -3.70
C HIS A 726 17.99 2.24 -2.80
N CYS A 727 18.78 3.26 -3.17
CA CYS A 727 19.81 3.84 -2.30
C CYS A 727 19.91 5.37 -2.45
N ILE A 728 20.22 6.07 -1.36
CA ILE A 728 20.51 7.51 -1.34
C ILE A 728 21.98 7.73 -0.96
N TRP A 729 22.69 8.55 -1.73
CA TRP A 729 24.03 9.08 -1.43
C TRP A 729 23.94 10.53 -0.93
N VAL A 730 24.51 10.82 0.24
CA VAL A 730 24.43 12.14 0.89
C VAL A 730 25.80 12.79 1.15
N SER A 731 25.82 14.12 1.31
CA SER A 731 27.00 14.90 1.73
C SER A 731 27.25 14.85 3.24
N GLN A 732 28.45 15.28 3.66
CA GLN A 732 28.83 15.32 5.07
C GLN A 732 27.91 16.24 5.88
N ALA A 733 27.46 17.37 5.32
CA ALA A 733 26.51 18.28 5.97
C ALA A 733 25.14 17.64 6.28
N VAL A 734 24.76 16.58 5.57
CA VAL A 734 23.58 15.76 5.88
C VAL A 734 23.92 14.69 6.92
N LEU A 735 25.09 14.06 6.84
CA LEU A 735 25.57 13.13 7.87
C LEU A 735 25.70 13.81 9.25
N ASP A 736 26.09 15.08 9.29
CA ASP A 736 26.21 15.89 10.52
C ASP A 736 24.86 16.19 11.20
N LEU A 737 23.73 15.85 10.57
CA LEU A 737 22.40 15.89 11.18
C LEU A 737 22.03 14.58 11.91
N LEU A 738 22.75 13.49 11.66
CA LEU A 738 22.47 12.16 12.21
C LEU A 738 23.13 11.95 13.58
N PRO A 739 22.62 11.04 14.43
CA PRO A 739 23.29 10.67 15.67
C PRO A 739 24.65 10.00 15.40
N ALA A 740 25.66 10.32 16.21
CA ALA A 740 27.04 9.81 16.05
C ALA A 740 27.20 8.28 16.19
N GLN A 741 26.15 7.56 16.57
CA GLN A 741 26.04 6.11 16.43
C GLN A 741 24.68 5.79 15.79
N ILE A 742 24.71 5.23 14.59
CA ILE A 742 23.52 4.82 13.84
C ILE A 742 23.43 3.29 13.91
N PRO A 743 22.37 2.72 14.52
CA PRO A 743 22.16 1.27 14.56
C PRO A 743 21.85 0.71 13.16
N ASP A 744 21.99 -0.59 13.00
CA ASP A 744 21.53 -1.28 11.79
C ASP A 744 20.00 -1.26 11.71
N VAL A 745 19.47 -1.11 10.49
CA VAL A 745 18.04 -0.98 10.22
C VAL A 745 17.51 -2.29 9.62
N PRO A 746 16.50 -2.95 10.22
CA PRO A 746 15.90 -4.14 9.63
C PRO A 746 15.33 -3.85 8.24
N GLY A 747 15.71 -4.64 7.23
CA GLY A 747 15.33 -4.41 5.84
C GLY A 747 16.04 -3.20 5.19
N GLY A 748 17.20 -2.79 5.67
CA GLY A 748 18.00 -1.72 5.07
C GLY A 748 19.49 -1.83 5.34
N GLU A 749 20.32 -1.30 4.44
CA GLU A 749 21.78 -1.30 4.59
C GLU A 749 22.32 0.13 4.75
N ILE A 750 23.25 0.30 5.70
CA ILE A 750 24.05 1.52 5.83
C ILE A 750 25.46 1.15 5.37
N ILE A 751 25.89 1.73 4.25
CA ILE A 751 27.21 1.46 3.69
C ILE A 751 28.25 2.20 4.56
N ARG A 752 29.16 1.41 5.17
CA ARG A 752 30.19 1.88 6.10
C ARG A 752 31.62 1.72 5.57
N ASP A 753 31.81 0.89 4.55
CA ASP A 753 33.05 0.68 3.80
C ASP A 753 32.78 0.93 2.31
N PRO A 754 33.60 1.71 1.57
CA PRO A 754 34.86 2.36 2.00
C PRO A 754 34.66 3.60 2.89
N GLY A 755 33.42 3.96 3.21
CA GLY A 755 33.09 5.02 4.17
C GLY A 755 31.60 5.33 4.21
N MET A 756 31.19 6.16 5.18
CA MET A 756 29.80 6.63 5.29
C MET A 756 29.39 7.49 4.09
N GLY A 757 28.12 7.41 3.73
CA GLY A 757 27.49 8.29 2.75
C GLY A 757 26.31 7.69 2.01
N VAL A 758 26.17 6.35 1.99
CA VAL A 758 25.08 5.66 1.28
C VAL A 758 24.18 4.88 2.24
N PHE A 759 22.88 5.02 2.06
CA PHE A 759 21.81 4.37 2.81
C PHE A 759 20.85 3.71 1.82
N CYS A 760 20.54 2.43 1.99
CA CYS A 760 19.71 1.65 1.06
C CYS A 760 18.47 1.07 1.75
N ASP A 761 17.40 0.91 0.97
CA ASP A 761 16.11 0.37 1.40
C ASP A 761 15.59 1.05 2.68
N ASN A 762 15.14 0.32 3.72
CA ASN A 762 14.58 0.94 4.94
C ASN A 762 15.57 1.89 5.66
N ALA A 763 16.89 1.82 5.39
CA ALA A 763 17.85 2.76 5.96
C ALA A 763 17.73 4.18 5.37
N MET A 764 17.09 4.33 4.20
CA MET A 764 16.81 5.63 3.57
C MET A 764 15.90 6.52 4.43
N ASP A 765 15.04 5.94 5.27
CA ASP A 765 14.11 6.70 6.14
C ASP A 765 14.84 7.59 7.16
N LEU A 766 16.08 7.24 7.52
CA LEU A 766 16.95 8.07 8.37
C LEU A 766 17.32 9.40 7.68
N ILE A 767 17.35 9.44 6.34
CA ILE A 767 17.59 10.64 5.53
C ILE A 767 16.25 11.31 5.16
N MET A 768 15.27 10.52 4.73
CA MET A 768 13.95 10.99 4.27
C MET A 768 13.09 11.62 5.38
N SER A 769 13.45 11.42 6.65
CA SER A 769 12.86 12.10 7.82
C SER A 769 13.56 13.42 8.19
N LEU A 770 14.77 13.66 7.69
CA LEU A 770 15.55 14.89 7.88
C LEU A 770 15.44 15.88 6.71
N TRP A 771 15.16 15.37 5.51
CA TRP A 771 15.02 16.16 4.28
C TRP A 771 13.83 17.14 4.37
N PRO A 772 14.01 18.46 4.13
CA PRO A 772 12.93 19.43 4.02
C PRO A 772 12.09 19.16 2.76
N ARG A 773 11.04 18.36 2.92
CA ARG A 773 10.16 17.93 1.82
C ARG A 773 9.46 19.12 1.15
N PRO A 774 9.25 19.08 -0.18
CA PRO A 774 8.63 20.18 -0.94
C PRO A 774 7.20 20.45 -0.49
N GLY A 775 6.86 21.74 -0.38
CA GLY A 775 5.52 22.21 -0.07
C GLY A 775 4.49 21.91 -1.17
N ARG A 776 3.21 22.04 -0.84
CA ARG A 776 2.07 21.70 -1.70
C ARG A 776 2.14 22.37 -3.08
N GLU A 777 2.52 23.64 -3.13
CA GLU A 777 2.61 24.46 -4.34
C GLU A 777 3.76 24.01 -5.26
N VAL A 778 4.85 23.52 -4.66
CA VAL A 778 5.99 22.95 -5.38
C VAL A 778 5.60 21.60 -5.98
N LYS A 779 4.96 20.71 -5.19
CA LYS A 779 4.40 19.45 -5.69
C LYS A 779 3.36 19.67 -6.81
N ALA A 780 2.50 20.68 -6.68
CA ALA A 780 1.54 21.07 -7.73
C ALA A 780 2.21 21.59 -9.01
N THR A 781 3.49 21.99 -8.94
CA THR A 781 4.31 22.33 -10.10
C THR A 781 4.95 21.08 -10.69
N TYR A 782 5.54 20.21 -9.86
CA TYR A 782 6.08 18.90 -10.24
C TYR A 782 5.05 18.07 -11.02
N ILE A 783 3.84 17.91 -10.49
CA ILE A 783 2.73 17.17 -11.11
C ILE A 783 2.43 17.71 -12.52
N ARG A 784 2.31 19.03 -12.69
CA ARG A 784 1.99 19.66 -13.99
C ARG A 784 3.12 19.48 -15.01
N THR A 785 4.37 19.59 -14.58
CA THR A 785 5.54 19.37 -15.45
C THR A 785 5.64 17.92 -15.87
N ALA A 786 5.40 16.97 -14.96
CA ALA A 786 5.32 15.53 -15.25
C ALA A 786 4.18 15.23 -16.23
N MET A 787 2.94 15.65 -15.92
CA MET A 787 1.75 15.52 -16.77
C MET A 787 2.02 15.94 -18.22
N GLN A 788 2.50 17.17 -18.43
CA GLN A 788 2.83 17.70 -19.77
C GLN A 788 3.91 16.86 -20.48
N LYS A 789 4.91 16.36 -19.73
CA LYS A 789 6.01 15.57 -20.28
C LYS A 789 5.58 14.14 -20.65
N LEU A 790 4.66 13.53 -19.89
CA LEU A 790 4.08 12.21 -20.17
C LEU A 790 3.16 12.30 -21.40
N SER A 791 2.29 13.32 -21.48
CA SER A 791 1.48 13.61 -22.67
C SER A 791 2.34 13.78 -23.94
N SER A 792 3.55 14.33 -23.82
CA SER A 792 4.50 14.48 -24.94
C SER A 792 5.08 13.16 -25.48
N LEU A 793 4.84 12.03 -24.80
CA LEU A 793 5.33 10.69 -25.15
C LEU A 793 4.19 9.76 -25.64
N GLY A 794 2.97 10.28 -25.76
CA GLY A 794 1.79 9.49 -26.17
C GLY A 794 1.04 8.84 -25.02
N LEU A 795 1.47 9.04 -23.77
CA LEU A 795 0.72 8.52 -22.63
C LEU A 795 -0.58 9.32 -22.44
N VAL A 796 -1.69 8.59 -22.32
CA VAL A 796 -3.02 9.13 -21.98
C VAL A 796 -3.42 8.85 -20.53
N GLY A 797 -2.76 7.88 -19.90
CA GLY A 797 -2.94 7.54 -18.50
C GLY A 797 -1.75 6.78 -17.90
N MET A 798 -1.71 6.64 -16.57
CA MET A 798 -0.71 5.85 -15.87
C MET A 798 -1.18 5.32 -14.51
N HIS A 799 -0.45 4.36 -13.96
CA HIS A 799 -0.68 3.78 -12.63
C HIS A 799 0.33 4.32 -11.60
N ASP A 800 -0.10 5.26 -10.77
CA ASP A 800 0.80 5.93 -9.83
C ASP A 800 0.99 5.11 -8.56
N ALA A 801 2.21 4.63 -8.33
CA ALA A 801 2.53 3.70 -7.27
C ALA A 801 2.96 4.42 -5.98
N GLY A 802 2.33 4.08 -4.86
CA GLY A 802 2.75 4.52 -3.53
C GLY A 802 2.40 5.97 -3.19
N VAL A 803 1.19 6.42 -3.56
CA VAL A 803 0.74 7.78 -3.29
C VAL A 803 0.20 7.90 -1.86
N ILE A 804 0.78 8.80 -1.06
CA ILE A 804 0.35 9.00 0.33
C ILE A 804 -0.98 9.77 0.45
N PRO A 805 -1.76 9.57 1.54
CA PRO A 805 -3.05 10.24 1.75
C PRO A 805 -3.05 11.77 1.63
N GLU A 806 -1.96 12.46 1.99
CA GLU A 806 -1.85 13.92 1.83
C GLU A 806 -1.67 14.35 0.36
N ASP A 807 -0.96 13.56 -0.46
CA ASP A 807 -0.75 13.87 -1.88
C ASP A 807 -1.95 13.44 -2.73
N LEU A 808 -2.67 12.38 -2.33
CA LEU A 808 -3.98 12.02 -2.89
C LEU A 808 -5.06 13.09 -2.66
N GLN A 809 -4.89 13.98 -1.68
CA GLN A 809 -5.74 15.17 -1.53
C GLN A 809 -5.38 16.24 -2.57
N LEU A 810 -4.08 16.51 -2.74
CA LEU A 810 -3.58 17.40 -3.79
C LEU A 810 -4.01 16.93 -5.20
N TYR A 811 -4.05 15.63 -5.46
CA TYR A 811 -4.47 15.09 -6.76
C TYR A 811 -5.92 15.42 -7.09
N ARG A 812 -6.85 15.31 -6.13
CA ARG A 812 -8.27 15.67 -6.33
C ARG A 812 -8.44 17.12 -6.75
N GLU A 813 -7.73 18.01 -6.05
CA GLU A 813 -7.78 19.45 -6.28
C GLU A 813 -7.12 19.88 -7.60
N LEU A 814 -6.36 18.98 -8.25
CA LEU A 814 -5.76 19.20 -9.55
C LEU A 814 -6.47 18.45 -10.70
N ALA A 815 -7.13 17.32 -10.43
CA ALA A 815 -7.72 16.44 -11.45
C ALA A 815 -8.75 17.14 -12.36
N ASP A 816 -9.52 18.08 -11.81
CA ASP A 816 -10.52 18.85 -12.56
C ASP A 816 -9.94 20.15 -13.20
N THR A 817 -8.61 20.32 -13.20
CA THR A 817 -7.93 21.54 -13.70
C THR A 817 -7.23 21.31 -15.05
N GLU A 818 -7.06 22.39 -15.83
CA GLU A 818 -6.34 22.37 -17.12
C GLU A 818 -4.85 21.92 -17.01
N GLY A 819 -4.31 21.79 -15.79
CA GLY A 819 -2.96 21.29 -15.56
C GLY A 819 -2.84 19.76 -15.45
N TRP A 820 -3.96 19.03 -15.51
CA TRP A 820 -4.02 17.57 -15.41
C TRP A 820 -4.33 16.98 -16.79
N THR A 821 -3.30 16.45 -17.45
CA THR A 821 -3.31 16.18 -18.91
C THR A 821 -3.32 14.71 -19.30
N ILE A 822 -3.31 13.80 -18.32
CA ILE A 822 -3.47 12.35 -18.44
C ILE A 822 -4.35 11.81 -17.29
N ARG A 823 -4.87 10.59 -17.41
CA ARG A 823 -5.60 9.88 -16.34
C ARG A 823 -4.63 9.22 -15.35
N VAL A 824 -5.03 9.05 -14.10
CA VAL A 824 -4.23 8.35 -13.07
C VAL A 824 -5.08 7.33 -12.35
N ASN A 825 -4.57 6.09 -12.24
CA ASN A 825 -5.04 5.09 -11.27
C ASN A 825 -4.01 5.00 -10.14
N ALA A 826 -4.32 5.57 -8.98
CA ALA A 826 -3.38 5.65 -7.87
C ALA A 826 -3.46 4.42 -6.96
N MET A 827 -2.30 3.86 -6.62
CA MET A 827 -2.11 2.88 -5.56
C MET A 827 -1.69 3.61 -4.29
N ILE A 828 -2.47 3.47 -3.21
CA ILE A 828 -2.17 4.14 -1.94
C ILE A 828 -0.95 3.48 -1.28
N GLU A 829 -0.05 4.26 -0.68
CA GLU A 829 0.89 3.78 0.36
C GLU A 829 0.62 4.58 1.65
N CYS A 830 0.69 3.93 2.82
CA CYS A 830 0.59 4.66 4.09
C CYS A 830 1.84 5.51 4.33
N LYS A 831 1.69 6.56 5.14
CA LYS A 831 2.80 7.44 5.53
C LYS A 831 4.00 6.71 6.18
N GLU A 832 3.74 5.56 6.81
CA GLU A 832 4.75 4.58 7.22
C GLU A 832 4.62 3.37 6.28
N ARG A 833 5.71 3.02 5.59
CA ARG A 833 5.76 1.93 4.60
C ARG A 833 5.33 0.61 5.20
N ASN A 834 4.62 -0.22 4.42
CA ASN A 834 4.12 -1.52 4.85
C ASN A 834 3.31 -1.46 6.16
N THR A 835 2.35 -0.53 6.24
CA THR A 835 1.36 -0.45 7.32
C THR A 835 -0.08 -0.43 6.77
N PHE A 836 -1.08 -0.36 7.67
CA PHE A 836 -2.50 -0.43 7.35
C PHE A 836 -3.22 0.83 7.86
N CYS A 837 -3.70 1.67 6.94
CA CYS A 837 -4.32 2.98 7.22
C CYS A 837 -5.72 3.11 6.58
N PRO A 838 -6.67 2.18 6.87
CA PRO A 838 -7.94 2.08 6.15
C PRO A 838 -8.85 3.30 6.30
N ASN A 839 -8.81 3.99 7.44
CA ASN A 839 -9.68 5.14 7.71
C ASN A 839 -9.44 6.31 6.74
N GLU A 840 -8.17 6.51 6.36
CA GLU A 840 -7.77 7.51 5.38
C GLU A 840 -8.05 6.99 3.97
N ALA A 841 -7.56 5.79 3.65
CA ALA A 841 -7.70 5.17 2.34
C ALA A 841 -9.16 5.00 1.86
N VAL A 842 -10.06 4.49 2.71
CA VAL A 842 -11.47 4.26 2.35
C VAL A 842 -12.22 5.57 2.09
N GLY A 843 -11.90 6.63 2.85
CA GLY A 843 -12.46 7.97 2.61
C GLY A 843 -11.99 8.56 1.27
N LEU A 844 -10.74 8.27 0.87
CA LEU A 844 -10.20 8.69 -0.42
C LEU A 844 -10.84 7.93 -1.59
N ARG A 845 -11.03 6.61 -1.47
CA ARG A 845 -11.59 5.74 -2.52
C ARG A 845 -13.00 6.12 -2.99
N GLN A 846 -13.80 6.78 -2.16
CA GLN A 846 -15.21 7.10 -2.48
C GLN A 846 -15.41 8.33 -3.39
N THR A 847 -14.34 8.98 -3.86
CA THR A 847 -14.43 10.25 -4.60
C THR A 847 -13.55 10.25 -5.86
N THR A 848 -13.60 9.17 -6.65
CA THR A 848 -12.91 9.06 -7.93
C THR A 848 -13.58 9.90 -9.02
N SER A 849 -12.80 10.37 -10.00
CA SER A 849 -13.28 10.94 -11.26
C SER A 849 -12.74 10.13 -12.44
N GLU A 850 -13.20 10.43 -13.66
CA GLU A 850 -12.68 9.79 -14.88
C GLU A 850 -11.18 10.05 -15.13
N PHE A 851 -10.60 11.06 -14.46
CA PHE A 851 -9.18 11.43 -14.55
C PHE A 851 -8.36 11.00 -13.33
N LEU A 852 -9.00 10.59 -12.23
CA LEU A 852 -8.35 10.10 -11.01
C LEU A 852 -9.17 8.96 -10.37
N THR A 853 -8.67 7.73 -10.56
CA THR A 853 -9.20 6.50 -9.96
C THR A 853 -8.27 6.04 -8.82
N ILE A 854 -8.82 5.36 -7.80
CA ILE A 854 -8.08 4.96 -6.59
C ILE A 854 -8.60 3.59 -6.13
N HIS A 855 -7.99 2.51 -6.62
CA HIS A 855 -8.43 1.13 -6.35
C HIS A 855 -7.38 0.28 -5.61
N GLY A 856 -6.11 0.66 -5.74
CA GLY A 856 -4.98 -0.14 -5.27
C GLY A 856 -4.37 0.31 -3.94
N VAL A 857 -3.61 -0.60 -3.33
CA VAL A 857 -2.55 -0.30 -2.34
C VAL A 857 -1.21 -0.82 -2.89
N LYS A 858 -0.10 -0.09 -2.70
CA LYS A 858 1.27 -0.56 -2.98
C LYS A 858 1.89 -1.05 -1.65
N LEU A 859 2.39 -2.27 -1.65
CA LEU A 859 3.23 -2.85 -0.59
C LEU A 859 4.61 -3.20 -1.16
N PHE A 860 5.61 -3.36 -0.31
CA PHE A 860 6.99 -3.68 -0.71
C PHE A 860 7.54 -4.89 0.04
N ALA A 861 7.85 -5.98 -0.68
CA ALA A 861 8.43 -7.17 -0.08
C ALA A 861 9.95 -7.06 0.11
N ASP A 862 10.69 -6.50 -0.86
CA ASP A 862 12.17 -6.47 -0.89
C ASP A 862 12.75 -5.23 -1.58
N GLY A 863 14.09 -5.15 -1.64
CA GLY A 863 14.83 -4.12 -2.38
C GLY A 863 14.95 -4.41 -3.88
N ALA A 864 15.97 -3.84 -4.54
CA ALA A 864 16.25 -4.04 -5.97
C ALA A 864 17.46 -4.95 -6.26
N LEU A 865 17.48 -5.49 -7.48
CA LEU A 865 18.59 -6.32 -7.96
C LEU A 865 19.90 -5.53 -8.05
N GLY A 866 19.86 -4.26 -8.49
CA GLY A 866 21.02 -3.40 -8.70
C GLY A 866 21.73 -2.93 -7.42
N SER A 867 21.02 -2.88 -6.29
CA SER A 867 21.56 -2.57 -4.96
C SER A 867 22.01 -3.81 -4.16
N TRP A 868 21.73 -5.02 -4.66
CA TRP A 868 21.72 -6.29 -3.90
C TRP A 868 20.61 -6.36 -2.83
N GLY A 869 19.66 -5.41 -2.80
CA GLY A 869 18.57 -5.39 -1.82
C GLY A 869 17.50 -6.47 -2.04
N SER A 870 17.24 -6.90 -3.28
CA SER A 870 16.19 -7.87 -3.59
C SER A 870 16.38 -9.22 -2.87
N ALA A 871 15.29 -9.81 -2.36
CA ALA A 871 15.37 -10.97 -1.47
C ALA A 871 15.41 -12.28 -2.27
N MET A 872 16.51 -13.02 -2.13
CA MET A 872 16.82 -14.20 -2.92
C MET A 872 16.71 -15.50 -2.10
N ILE A 873 16.33 -16.61 -2.74
CA ILE A 873 16.31 -17.95 -2.14
C ILE A 873 17.75 -18.47 -1.97
N ASP A 874 18.53 -18.45 -3.06
CA ASP A 874 19.95 -18.77 -3.07
C ASP A 874 20.78 -17.46 -3.11
N PRO A 875 21.96 -17.38 -2.46
CA PRO A 875 22.81 -16.19 -2.47
C PRO A 875 23.16 -15.64 -3.85
N TYR A 876 23.54 -14.37 -3.92
CA TYR A 876 24.02 -13.76 -5.16
C TYR A 876 25.32 -14.43 -5.65
N SER A 877 25.43 -14.59 -6.96
CA SER A 877 26.57 -15.23 -7.61
C SER A 877 27.86 -14.39 -7.54
N ASP A 878 27.75 -13.06 -7.40
CA ASP A 878 28.86 -12.13 -7.17
C ASP A 878 29.06 -11.75 -5.69
N ARG A 879 28.04 -11.98 -4.84
CA ARG A 879 28.06 -11.81 -3.38
C ARG A 879 27.54 -13.06 -2.65
N PRO A 880 28.33 -14.17 -2.59
CA PRO A 880 27.88 -15.44 -2.01
C PRO A 880 27.62 -15.39 -0.49
N ASP A 881 27.96 -14.29 0.16
CA ASP A 881 27.69 -13.94 1.55
C ASP A 881 26.30 -13.31 1.77
N MET A 882 25.58 -12.97 0.70
CA MET A 882 24.39 -12.12 0.73
C MET A 882 23.23 -12.71 -0.10
N SER A 883 22.01 -12.58 0.41
CA SER A 883 20.76 -12.97 -0.29
C SER A 883 19.72 -11.84 -0.29
N GLY A 884 20.20 -10.60 -0.18
CA GLY A 884 19.39 -9.39 0.00
C GLY A 884 18.59 -9.39 1.30
N SER A 885 17.49 -8.64 1.33
CA SER A 885 16.63 -8.56 2.51
C SER A 885 15.17 -8.33 2.14
N LEU A 886 14.28 -8.87 2.97
CA LEU A 886 12.88 -8.46 2.95
C LEU A 886 12.73 -7.13 3.71
N LEU A 887 12.00 -6.17 3.15
CA LEU A 887 11.68 -4.91 3.83
C LEU A 887 10.69 -5.14 4.99
N VAL A 888 9.88 -6.20 4.88
CA VAL A 888 8.88 -6.65 5.86
C VAL A 888 8.86 -8.17 5.89
N ASN A 889 8.80 -8.78 7.08
CA ASN A 889 8.78 -10.24 7.19
C ASN A 889 7.50 -10.84 6.57
N GLY A 890 7.59 -12.05 6.02
CA GLY A 890 6.47 -12.68 5.29
C GLY A 890 5.17 -12.83 6.10
N SER A 891 5.23 -13.00 7.43
CA SER A 891 4.00 -13.08 8.25
C SER A 891 3.30 -11.72 8.41
N THR A 892 4.07 -10.62 8.42
CA THR A 892 3.52 -9.26 8.39
C THR A 892 3.05 -8.90 6.99
N LEU A 893 3.76 -9.28 5.93
CA LEU A 893 3.28 -9.11 4.54
C LEU A 893 1.94 -9.81 4.30
N LEU A 894 1.79 -11.05 4.80
CA LEU A 894 0.54 -11.80 4.75
C LEU A 894 -0.60 -11.12 5.53
N SER A 895 -0.34 -10.64 6.76
CA SER A 895 -1.33 -9.88 7.54
C SER A 895 -1.78 -8.63 6.78
N LEU A 896 -0.85 -7.78 6.36
CA LEU A 896 -1.14 -6.54 5.64
C LEU A 896 -1.93 -6.80 4.35
N THR A 897 -1.56 -7.85 3.62
CA THR A 897 -2.26 -8.27 2.40
C THR A 897 -3.70 -8.66 2.71
N ARG A 898 -3.94 -9.46 3.75
CA ARG A 898 -5.29 -9.78 4.23
C ARG A 898 -6.04 -8.51 4.65
N ASP A 899 -5.48 -7.73 5.57
CA ASP A 899 -6.09 -6.52 6.14
C ASP A 899 -6.54 -5.52 5.04
N TRP A 900 -5.69 -5.30 4.02
CA TRP A 900 -6.02 -4.46 2.87
C TRP A 900 -7.04 -5.09 1.91
N SER A 901 -6.97 -6.40 1.70
CA SER A 901 -7.91 -7.14 0.85
C SER A 901 -9.32 -7.20 1.46
N GLU A 902 -9.44 -7.32 2.79
CA GLU A 902 -10.70 -7.26 3.54
C GLU A 902 -11.27 -5.83 3.56
N ALA A 903 -10.40 -4.80 3.56
CA ALA A 903 -10.79 -3.42 3.24
C ALA A 903 -11.18 -3.21 1.75
N GLY A 904 -11.13 -4.28 0.94
CA GLY A 904 -11.59 -4.35 -0.44
C GLY A 904 -10.65 -3.71 -1.47
N PHE A 905 -9.40 -3.42 -1.12
CA PHE A 905 -8.42 -2.85 -2.05
C PHE A 905 -7.76 -3.92 -2.91
N GLN A 906 -7.40 -3.55 -4.14
CA GLN A 906 -6.50 -4.34 -4.97
C GLN A 906 -5.10 -4.25 -4.34
N VAL A 907 -4.55 -5.38 -3.87
CA VAL A 907 -3.17 -5.41 -3.33
C VAL A 907 -2.17 -5.55 -4.48
N ASN A 908 -1.19 -4.65 -4.51
CA ASN A 908 -0.11 -4.60 -5.50
C ASN A 908 1.22 -4.68 -4.74
N ILE A 909 1.95 -5.79 -4.89
CA ILE A 909 3.16 -6.06 -4.09
C ILE A 909 4.40 -5.94 -4.96
N HIS A 910 5.29 -5.00 -4.66
CA HIS A 910 6.65 -4.98 -5.20
C HIS A 910 7.39 -6.24 -4.74
N ALA A 911 7.84 -7.04 -5.69
CA ALA A 911 8.70 -8.18 -5.47
C ALA A 911 9.69 -8.35 -6.63
N ILE A 912 10.98 -8.12 -6.38
CA ILE A 912 12.02 -8.25 -7.40
C ILE A 912 12.70 -9.63 -7.31
N GLY A 913 13.12 -10.06 -6.12
CA GLY A 913 13.79 -11.35 -5.91
C GLY A 913 12.85 -12.55 -5.86
N ASP A 914 13.39 -13.76 -6.01
CA ASP A 914 12.59 -15.00 -6.08
C ASP A 914 11.98 -15.41 -4.72
N LEU A 915 12.63 -15.07 -3.60
CA LEU A 915 12.07 -15.25 -2.26
C LEU A 915 10.97 -14.21 -1.98
N ALA A 916 11.14 -12.98 -2.45
CA ALA A 916 10.12 -11.95 -2.37
C ALA A 916 8.88 -12.31 -3.19
N ASN A 917 9.07 -12.79 -4.42
CA ASN A 917 8.00 -13.24 -5.29
C ASN A 917 7.24 -14.41 -4.67
N ARG A 918 7.93 -15.38 -4.06
CA ARG A 918 7.28 -16.47 -3.32
C ARG A 918 6.40 -15.95 -2.18
N TYR A 919 6.90 -15.07 -1.32
CA TYR A 919 6.10 -14.53 -0.21
C TYR A 919 4.96 -13.60 -0.66
N ALA A 920 5.12 -12.89 -1.77
CA ALA A 920 4.02 -12.15 -2.40
C ALA A 920 2.92 -13.11 -2.89
N ILE A 921 3.28 -14.19 -3.58
CA ILE A 921 2.33 -15.22 -4.03
C ILE A 921 1.66 -15.91 -2.83
N ASP A 922 2.41 -16.27 -1.77
CA ASP A 922 1.86 -16.86 -0.55
C ASP A 922 0.81 -15.94 0.12
N ALA A 923 1.09 -14.64 0.19
CA ALA A 923 0.20 -13.64 0.78
C ALA A 923 -1.06 -13.40 -0.06
N LEU A 924 -0.90 -13.27 -1.39
CA LEU A 924 -2.02 -13.07 -2.32
C LEU A 924 -2.90 -14.32 -2.43
N GLU A 925 -2.31 -15.53 -2.48
CA GLU A 925 -3.05 -16.80 -2.46
C GLU A 925 -3.88 -16.95 -1.17
N THR A 926 -3.29 -16.60 -0.02
CA THR A 926 -3.99 -16.61 1.28
C THR A 926 -5.19 -15.66 1.27
N ALA A 927 -5.01 -14.41 0.84
CA ALA A 927 -6.10 -13.43 0.77
C ALA A 927 -7.23 -13.84 -0.19
N LEU A 928 -6.91 -14.43 -1.35
CA LEU A 928 -7.92 -14.95 -2.28
C LEU A 928 -8.74 -16.11 -1.67
N VAL A 929 -8.10 -16.97 -0.88
CA VAL A 929 -8.79 -18.05 -0.13
C VAL A 929 -9.67 -17.50 0.99
N ASP A 930 -9.20 -16.49 1.73
CA ASP A 930 -9.96 -15.86 2.82
C ASP A 930 -11.18 -15.08 2.32
N LEU A 931 -11.03 -14.35 1.20
CA LEU A 931 -12.10 -13.58 0.56
C LEU A 931 -13.15 -14.46 -0.14
N CYS A 932 -12.71 -15.53 -0.80
CA CYS A 932 -13.56 -16.40 -1.61
C CYS A 932 -13.53 -17.89 -1.15
N PRO A 933 -13.83 -18.22 0.11
CA PRO A 933 -13.61 -19.56 0.70
C PRO A 933 -14.51 -20.68 0.13
N SER A 934 -15.29 -20.41 -0.91
CA SER A 934 -16.15 -21.37 -1.61
C SER A 934 -15.91 -21.40 -3.13
N ARG A 935 -14.81 -20.79 -3.62
CA ARG A 935 -14.45 -20.72 -5.05
C ARG A 935 -12.96 -21.03 -5.25
N PRO A 936 -12.53 -21.44 -6.45
CA PRO A 936 -11.11 -21.47 -6.82
C PRO A 936 -10.48 -20.06 -6.67
N PRO A 937 -9.25 -19.94 -6.14
CA PRO A 937 -8.57 -18.64 -6.02
C PRO A 937 -8.44 -17.89 -7.36
N ALA A 938 -8.27 -18.60 -8.48
CA ALA A 938 -8.23 -17.99 -9.82
C ALA A 938 -9.55 -17.30 -10.22
N GLU A 939 -10.71 -17.82 -9.81
CA GLU A 939 -11.99 -17.12 -10.04
C GLU A 939 -12.08 -15.85 -9.19
N CYS A 940 -11.68 -15.93 -7.93
CA CYS A 940 -11.62 -14.78 -7.01
C CYS A 940 -10.69 -13.69 -7.58
N GLN A 941 -9.57 -14.10 -8.17
CA GLN A 941 -8.57 -13.21 -8.74
C GLN A 941 -9.07 -12.44 -9.98
N HIS A 942 -10.07 -12.91 -10.72
CA HIS A 942 -10.69 -12.11 -11.78
C HIS A 942 -11.49 -10.90 -11.24
N GLU A 943 -11.99 -11.01 -10.01
CA GLU A 943 -12.73 -9.95 -9.30
C GLU A 943 -11.81 -9.04 -8.46
N HIS A 944 -10.76 -9.59 -7.86
CA HIS A 944 -9.84 -8.83 -6.98
C HIS A 944 -8.59 -8.30 -7.68
N ARG A 945 -8.15 -8.96 -8.77
CA ARG A 945 -7.08 -8.54 -9.68
C ARG A 945 -5.79 -8.14 -8.98
N PHE A 946 -5.37 -8.89 -7.97
CA PHE A 946 -4.13 -8.65 -7.25
C PHE A 946 -2.91 -8.75 -8.17
N ARG A 947 -1.92 -7.91 -7.88
CA ARG A 947 -0.77 -7.69 -8.76
C ARG A 947 0.54 -7.93 -8.03
N ILE A 948 1.52 -8.43 -8.79
CA ILE A 948 2.92 -8.43 -8.38
C ILE A 948 3.64 -7.42 -9.27
N GLU A 949 4.18 -6.38 -8.64
CA GLU A 949 4.91 -5.31 -9.30
C GLU A 949 6.37 -5.72 -9.47
N HIS A 950 6.92 -5.37 -10.63
CA HIS A 950 8.21 -5.81 -11.18
C HIS A 950 8.19 -7.29 -11.58
N ALA A 951 7.75 -8.19 -10.69
CA ALA A 951 7.67 -9.64 -10.91
C ALA A 951 8.97 -10.21 -11.53
N GLN A 952 10.10 -9.65 -11.08
CA GLN A 952 11.29 -9.54 -11.92
C GLN A 952 12.12 -10.81 -11.99
N ILE A 953 12.18 -11.57 -10.90
CA ILE A 953 12.87 -12.86 -10.78
C ILE A 953 11.91 -13.81 -10.06
N ILE A 954 11.44 -14.84 -10.76
CA ILE A 954 10.46 -15.78 -10.23
C ILE A 954 10.97 -17.21 -10.41
N HIS A 955 11.21 -17.91 -9.31
CA HIS A 955 11.59 -19.33 -9.34
C HIS A 955 10.53 -20.18 -10.09
N PRO A 956 10.88 -21.22 -10.88
CA PRO A 956 9.94 -21.80 -11.84
C PRO A 956 8.71 -22.50 -11.21
N HIS A 957 8.82 -22.97 -9.97
CA HIS A 957 7.65 -23.46 -9.21
C HIS A 957 6.65 -22.34 -8.89
N ASP A 958 7.12 -21.12 -8.65
CA ASP A 958 6.28 -19.98 -8.31
C ASP A 958 5.73 -19.28 -9.56
N GLN A 959 6.42 -19.36 -10.71
CA GLN A 959 5.82 -19.07 -12.02
C GLN A 959 4.57 -19.96 -12.25
N ALA A 960 4.67 -21.27 -12.00
CA ALA A 960 3.54 -22.19 -12.12
C ALA A 960 2.38 -21.85 -11.16
N ARG A 961 2.68 -21.37 -9.94
CA ARG A 961 1.67 -20.89 -8.98
C ARG A 961 0.98 -19.62 -9.46
N LEU A 962 1.75 -18.58 -9.79
CA LEU A 962 1.28 -17.30 -10.35
C LEU A 962 0.30 -17.53 -11.51
N HIS A 963 0.63 -18.45 -12.42
CA HIS A 963 -0.26 -18.92 -13.48
C HIS A 963 -1.54 -19.57 -12.96
N SER A 964 -1.44 -20.58 -12.09
CA SER A 964 -2.59 -21.34 -11.56
C SER A 964 -3.57 -20.49 -10.74
N LEU A 965 -3.10 -19.38 -10.19
CA LEU A 965 -3.85 -18.42 -9.40
C LEU A 965 -4.39 -17.23 -10.22
N ALA A 966 -4.05 -17.13 -11.51
CA ALA A 966 -4.33 -15.97 -12.37
C ALA A 966 -3.78 -14.61 -11.86
N LEU A 967 -2.73 -14.62 -11.02
CA LEU A 967 -2.11 -13.40 -10.48
C LEU A 967 -1.52 -12.55 -11.62
N ILE A 968 -1.67 -11.23 -11.55
CA ILE A 968 -1.26 -10.34 -12.65
C ILE A 968 0.17 -9.85 -12.40
N PRO A 969 1.14 -10.13 -13.29
CA PRO A 969 2.47 -9.53 -13.23
C PRO A 969 2.46 -8.15 -13.91
N SER A 970 3.07 -7.17 -13.24
CA SER A 970 3.27 -5.82 -13.75
C SER A 970 4.77 -5.61 -13.98
N ILE A 971 5.19 -5.64 -15.23
CA ILE A 971 6.57 -5.85 -15.67
C ILE A 971 7.09 -4.57 -16.34
N GLN A 972 8.34 -4.20 -16.09
CA GLN A 972 9.04 -3.14 -16.81
C GLN A 972 9.97 -3.77 -17.87
N PRO A 973 9.66 -3.67 -19.18
CA PRO A 973 10.54 -4.22 -20.22
C PRO A 973 11.91 -3.56 -20.23
N THR A 974 11.97 -2.26 -19.92
CA THR A 974 13.19 -1.44 -19.86
C THR A 974 14.17 -1.97 -18.81
N HIS A 975 13.72 -2.32 -17.59
CA HIS A 975 14.57 -2.91 -16.54
C HIS A 975 15.38 -4.10 -17.06
N ALA A 976 14.79 -4.99 -17.85
CA ALA A 976 15.51 -6.12 -18.45
C ALA A 976 16.74 -5.68 -19.27
N THR A 977 16.60 -4.57 -19.99
CA THR A 977 17.64 -4.05 -20.91
C THR A 977 18.59 -3.05 -20.26
N SER A 978 18.29 -2.55 -19.06
CA SER A 978 19.23 -1.81 -18.22
C SER A 978 20.04 -2.75 -17.33
N ASP A 979 19.37 -3.69 -16.66
CA ASP A 979 19.97 -4.65 -15.74
C ASP A 979 20.84 -5.71 -16.44
N MET A 980 20.64 -6.02 -17.72
CA MET A 980 21.35 -7.10 -18.42
C MET A 980 22.89 -7.04 -18.32
N LYS A 981 23.46 -5.85 -18.06
CA LYS A 981 24.89 -5.64 -17.78
C LYS A 981 25.40 -6.33 -16.51
N TYR A 982 24.52 -6.58 -15.52
CA TYR A 982 24.86 -7.20 -14.24
C TYR A 982 23.89 -8.29 -13.77
N ALA A 983 22.73 -8.49 -14.42
CA ALA A 983 21.78 -9.54 -14.05
C ALA A 983 22.41 -10.95 -14.10
N GLU A 984 23.23 -11.23 -15.11
CA GLU A 984 23.94 -12.51 -15.20
C GLU A 984 25.13 -12.63 -14.23
N LEU A 985 25.75 -11.50 -13.86
CA LEU A 985 26.78 -11.45 -12.81
C LEU A 985 26.19 -11.77 -11.42
N ARG A 986 25.01 -11.21 -11.10
CA ARG A 986 24.35 -11.34 -9.80
C ARG A 986 23.58 -12.65 -9.64
N LEU A 987 22.94 -13.14 -10.69
CA LEU A 987 22.09 -14.34 -10.63
C LEU A 987 22.79 -15.59 -11.15
N GLY A 988 23.75 -15.45 -12.06
CA GLY A 988 24.34 -16.55 -12.83
C GLY A 988 23.41 -17.04 -13.94
N SER A 989 24.00 -17.46 -15.06
CA SER A 989 23.33 -17.75 -16.34
C SER A 989 22.10 -18.66 -16.25
N LYS A 990 22.05 -19.61 -15.30
CA LYS A 990 20.88 -20.46 -15.07
C LYS A 990 19.66 -19.66 -14.59
N ARG A 991 19.81 -18.90 -13.50
CA ARG A 991 18.71 -18.12 -12.91
C ARG A 991 18.28 -16.99 -13.84
N THR A 992 19.23 -16.29 -14.46
CA THR A 992 18.93 -15.26 -15.48
C THR A 992 18.10 -15.81 -16.63
N ARG A 993 18.37 -17.05 -17.07
CA ARG A 993 17.64 -17.72 -18.16
C ARG A 993 16.26 -18.24 -17.73
N GLU A 994 16.19 -18.94 -16.61
CA GLU A 994 14.98 -19.69 -16.21
C GLU A 994 13.98 -18.85 -15.40
N GLU A 995 14.43 -17.77 -14.74
CA GLU A 995 13.68 -17.10 -13.67
C GLU A 995 13.47 -15.60 -13.89
N ALA A 996 14.38 -14.92 -14.60
CA ALA A 996 14.40 -13.47 -14.67
C ALA A 996 13.73 -12.88 -15.94
N TYR A 997 13.07 -11.72 -15.80
CA TYR A 997 12.47 -10.90 -16.88
C TYR A 997 11.59 -11.70 -17.85
N ARG A 998 10.77 -12.58 -17.29
CA ARG A 998 9.90 -13.54 -17.99
C ARG A 998 8.67 -12.82 -18.57
N MET A 999 8.75 -12.27 -19.78
CA MET A 999 7.62 -11.58 -20.42
C MET A 999 6.75 -12.54 -21.23
N LYS A 1000 7.30 -13.24 -22.23
CA LYS A 1000 6.55 -14.16 -23.09
C LYS A 1000 5.95 -15.33 -22.31
N THR A 1001 6.69 -15.87 -21.34
CA THR A 1001 6.19 -16.93 -20.45
C THR A 1001 4.99 -16.47 -19.63
N LEU A 1002 4.98 -15.22 -19.16
CA LEU A 1002 3.90 -14.68 -18.32
C LEU A 1002 2.70 -14.12 -19.09
N LEU A 1003 2.76 -14.07 -20.43
CA LEU A 1003 1.76 -13.47 -21.31
C LEU A 1003 0.32 -13.94 -21.04
N ARG A 1004 0.10 -15.22 -20.69
CA ARG A 1004 -1.23 -15.77 -20.41
C ARG A 1004 -1.93 -15.17 -19.18
N ASN A 1005 -1.20 -14.47 -18.31
CA ASN A 1005 -1.73 -13.76 -17.14
C ASN A 1005 -2.09 -12.30 -17.44
N ARG A 1006 -2.10 -11.88 -18.72
CA ARG A 1006 -2.35 -10.49 -19.17
C ARG A 1006 -1.40 -9.49 -18.49
N PRO A 1007 -0.07 -9.60 -18.75
CA PRO A 1007 0.92 -8.75 -18.11
C PRO A 1007 0.63 -7.27 -18.36
N ILE A 1008 0.72 -6.49 -17.29
CA ILE A 1008 0.70 -5.04 -17.33
C ILE A 1008 2.14 -4.60 -17.67
N LEU A 1009 2.35 -3.79 -18.70
CA LEU A 1009 3.66 -3.21 -18.98
C LEU A 1009 3.72 -1.75 -18.53
N GLY A 1010 4.88 -1.35 -18.03
CA GLY A 1010 5.17 0.02 -17.61
C GLY A 1010 6.65 0.34 -17.71
N SER A 1011 7.06 1.49 -17.16
CA SER A 1011 8.48 1.89 -17.10
C SER A 1011 9.05 1.93 -15.68
N ASP A 1012 8.23 2.10 -14.65
CA ASP A 1012 8.67 2.47 -13.29
C ASP A 1012 9.41 3.83 -13.25
N PHE A 1013 8.97 4.79 -14.07
CA PHE A 1013 9.56 6.13 -14.07
C PHE A 1013 9.50 6.77 -12.66
N PRO A 1014 10.55 7.48 -12.19
CA PRO A 1014 11.74 7.94 -12.91
C PRO A 1014 12.90 6.92 -13.02
N ILE A 1015 12.75 5.65 -12.60
CA ILE A 1015 13.83 4.64 -12.68
C ILE A 1015 14.26 4.44 -14.15
N GLU A 1016 13.29 4.33 -15.05
CA GLU A 1016 13.50 4.31 -16.50
C GLU A 1016 12.80 5.49 -17.20
N PRO A 1017 13.11 5.77 -18.47
CA PRO A 1017 12.36 6.73 -19.27
C PRO A 1017 10.87 6.31 -19.42
N PRO A 1018 9.90 7.22 -19.19
CA PRO A 1018 8.46 6.95 -19.36
C PRO A 1018 8.00 6.94 -20.82
N ASP A 1019 8.83 6.40 -21.70
CA ASP A 1019 8.58 6.36 -23.14
C ASP A 1019 8.05 4.96 -23.50
N PRO A 1020 6.74 4.81 -23.80
CA PRO A 1020 6.16 3.50 -24.07
C PRO A 1020 6.74 2.86 -25.35
N PHE A 1021 7.31 3.64 -26.27
CA PHE A 1021 7.95 3.08 -27.48
C PHE A 1021 9.33 2.49 -27.17
N GLN A 1022 10.06 3.08 -26.22
CA GLN A 1022 11.27 2.45 -25.65
C GLN A 1022 10.93 1.20 -24.83
N GLY A 1023 9.79 1.19 -24.14
CA GLY A 1023 9.22 0.00 -23.50
C GLY A 1023 8.87 -1.12 -24.50
N ILE A 1024 8.17 -0.77 -25.59
CA ILE A 1024 7.86 -1.70 -26.69
C ILE A 1024 9.15 -2.23 -27.34
N TYR A 1025 10.15 -1.37 -27.58
CA TYR A 1025 11.46 -1.79 -28.09
C TYR A 1025 12.12 -2.81 -27.17
N ALA A 1026 12.17 -2.54 -25.86
CA ALA A 1026 12.76 -3.45 -24.90
C ALA A 1026 11.99 -4.79 -24.79
N ALA A 1027 10.66 -4.77 -24.93
CA ALA A 1027 9.81 -5.96 -24.91
C ALA A 1027 9.96 -6.85 -26.17
N VAL A 1028 10.00 -6.23 -27.35
CA VAL A 1028 10.00 -6.93 -28.66
C VAL A 1028 11.41 -7.28 -29.12
N VAL A 1029 12.36 -6.36 -28.91
CA VAL A 1029 13.72 -6.45 -29.48
C VAL A 1029 14.73 -6.95 -28.45
N ARG A 1030 14.40 -6.91 -27.15
CA ARG A 1030 15.25 -7.39 -26.04
C ARG A 1030 16.67 -6.80 -26.08
N ARG A 1031 16.80 -5.53 -26.48
CA ARG A 1031 18.04 -4.75 -26.51
C ARG A 1031 17.81 -3.40 -25.85
N SER A 1032 18.86 -2.74 -25.36
CA SER A 1032 18.72 -1.43 -24.72
C SER A 1032 18.25 -0.37 -25.72
N PRO A 1033 17.12 0.34 -25.48
CA PRO A 1033 16.62 1.36 -26.41
C PRO A 1033 17.62 2.52 -26.57
N HIS A 1034 18.37 2.85 -25.53
CA HIS A 1034 19.41 3.88 -25.59
C HIS A 1034 20.52 3.54 -26.61
N THR A 1035 21.09 2.34 -26.57
CA THR A 1035 22.26 1.96 -27.40
C THR A 1035 21.90 1.22 -28.69
N GLY A 1036 20.75 0.54 -28.72
CA GLY A 1036 20.41 -0.44 -29.75
C GLY A 1036 21.16 -1.76 -29.60
N LYS A 1037 21.77 -2.05 -28.43
CA LYS A 1037 22.69 -3.17 -28.23
C LYS A 1037 22.30 -4.06 -27.06
N ASN A 1038 22.85 -5.28 -27.07
CA ASN A 1038 22.90 -6.21 -25.93
C ASN A 1038 23.97 -5.76 -24.91
N ALA A 1039 24.05 -6.45 -23.76
CA ALA A 1039 25.02 -6.20 -22.69
C ALA A 1039 26.50 -6.27 -23.13
N ASP A 1040 26.81 -7.11 -24.12
CA ASP A 1040 28.15 -7.29 -24.69
C ASP A 1040 28.46 -6.35 -25.88
N GLY A 1041 27.51 -5.52 -26.30
CA GLY A 1041 27.63 -4.61 -27.45
C GLY A 1041 27.23 -5.20 -28.82
N THR A 1042 26.73 -6.44 -28.86
CA THR A 1042 26.19 -7.06 -30.09
C THR A 1042 24.82 -6.53 -30.49
N ASN A 1043 24.35 -6.90 -31.68
CA ASN A 1043 22.97 -6.68 -32.15
C ASN A 1043 22.02 -7.82 -31.75
N ASP A 1044 22.51 -8.85 -31.04
CA ASP A 1044 21.71 -10.03 -30.75
C ASP A 1044 20.74 -9.77 -29.59
N PRO A 1045 19.51 -10.31 -29.60
CA PRO A 1045 18.53 -10.11 -28.52
C PRO A 1045 18.94 -10.78 -27.20
N TRP A 1046 18.68 -10.13 -26.07
CA TRP A 1046 18.98 -10.66 -24.74
C TRP A 1046 17.87 -11.60 -24.23
N TYR A 1047 18.10 -12.92 -24.35
CA TYR A 1047 17.11 -13.97 -24.12
C TYR A 1047 15.86 -13.83 -25.03
N PRO A 1048 15.98 -14.11 -26.34
CA PRO A 1048 14.91 -13.91 -27.32
C PRO A 1048 13.65 -14.73 -27.08
N ASP A 1049 13.75 -15.86 -26.38
CA ASP A 1049 12.59 -16.71 -26.05
C ASP A 1049 11.54 -15.96 -25.19
N GLU A 1050 11.95 -14.89 -24.50
CA GLU A 1050 11.09 -14.00 -23.72
C GLU A 1050 10.71 -12.69 -24.44
N ALA A 1051 10.94 -12.59 -25.75
CA ALA A 1051 10.47 -11.47 -26.57
C ALA A 1051 8.95 -11.55 -26.81
N LEU A 1052 8.29 -10.39 -26.79
CA LEU A 1052 6.90 -10.23 -27.20
C LEU A 1052 6.80 -9.89 -28.69
N THR A 1053 5.66 -10.16 -29.32
CA THR A 1053 5.32 -9.53 -30.61
C THR A 1053 4.97 -8.05 -30.40
N LEU A 1054 4.99 -7.25 -31.47
CA LEU A 1054 4.56 -5.85 -31.41
C LEU A 1054 3.12 -5.70 -30.91
N ASP A 1055 2.22 -6.62 -31.30
CA ASP A 1055 0.83 -6.61 -30.84
C ASP A 1055 0.70 -7.02 -29.37
N GLU A 1056 1.46 -8.01 -28.90
CA GLU A 1056 1.50 -8.39 -27.48
C GLU A 1056 2.06 -7.26 -26.60
N ALA A 1057 3.11 -6.57 -27.07
CA ALA A 1057 3.65 -5.40 -26.38
C ALA A 1057 2.64 -4.23 -26.38
N LEU A 1058 1.92 -3.99 -27.49
CA LEU A 1058 0.88 -2.96 -27.55
C LEU A 1058 -0.30 -3.25 -26.63
N LEU A 1059 -0.76 -4.50 -26.52
CA LEU A 1059 -1.75 -4.91 -25.52
C LEU A 1059 -1.23 -4.67 -24.10
N GLY A 1060 0.04 -4.97 -23.86
CA GLY A 1060 0.73 -4.71 -22.60
C GLY A 1060 0.82 -3.21 -22.20
N PHE A 1061 0.76 -2.29 -23.15
CA PHE A 1061 0.70 -0.83 -22.92
C PHE A 1061 -0.70 -0.22 -23.18
N THR A 1062 -1.74 -1.05 -23.34
CA THR A 1062 -3.14 -0.58 -23.52
C THR A 1062 -4.13 -1.38 -22.66
N GLN A 1063 -4.58 -2.55 -23.13
CA GLN A 1063 -5.59 -3.37 -22.48
C GLN A 1063 -5.10 -4.05 -21.19
N GLY A 1064 -3.81 -4.34 -21.07
CA GLY A 1064 -3.19 -4.86 -19.83
C GLY A 1064 -3.39 -3.87 -18.67
N PRO A 1065 -2.86 -2.63 -18.77
CA PRO A 1065 -3.10 -1.57 -17.80
C PRO A 1065 -4.59 -1.33 -17.53
N ALA A 1066 -5.42 -1.26 -18.57
CA ALA A 1066 -6.87 -1.08 -18.43
C ALA A 1066 -7.53 -2.19 -17.59
N TYR A 1067 -7.26 -3.47 -17.88
CA TYR A 1067 -7.72 -4.61 -17.07
C TYR A 1067 -7.16 -4.56 -15.63
N GLY A 1068 -5.91 -4.12 -15.47
CA GLY A 1068 -5.27 -3.86 -14.18
C GLY A 1068 -5.90 -2.73 -13.37
N ALA A 1069 -6.66 -1.83 -14.01
CA ALA A 1069 -7.33 -0.68 -13.40
C ALA A 1069 -8.86 -0.82 -13.29
N PHE A 1070 -9.44 -1.94 -13.72
CA PHE A 1070 -10.90 -2.15 -13.86
C PHE A 1070 -11.54 -1.22 -14.92
N LEU A 1071 -10.84 -1.00 -16.03
CA LEU A 1071 -11.18 -0.08 -17.12
C LEU A 1071 -11.15 -0.76 -18.51
N GLU A 1072 -11.17 -2.09 -18.62
CA GLU A 1072 -10.97 -2.82 -19.89
C GLU A 1072 -11.99 -2.52 -21.00
N GLU A 1073 -13.20 -2.08 -20.66
CA GLU A 1073 -14.21 -1.61 -21.63
C GLU A 1073 -14.13 -0.10 -21.93
N LEU A 1074 -13.28 0.63 -21.18
CA LEU A 1074 -13.21 2.09 -21.15
C LEU A 1074 -11.87 2.66 -21.62
N ALA A 1075 -10.77 1.92 -21.49
CA ALA A 1075 -9.41 2.39 -21.75
C ALA A 1075 -8.60 1.38 -22.58
N GLY A 1076 -7.62 1.88 -23.34
CA GLY A 1076 -6.77 1.04 -24.20
C GLY A 1076 -7.44 0.50 -25.46
N VAL A 1077 -8.65 0.96 -25.79
CA VAL A 1077 -9.46 0.53 -26.93
C VAL A 1077 -10.23 1.72 -27.52
N ILE A 1078 -10.46 1.72 -28.83
CA ILE A 1078 -11.35 2.68 -29.52
C ILE A 1078 -12.65 1.95 -29.89
N GLN A 1079 -13.62 2.02 -28.99
CA GLN A 1079 -14.96 1.41 -29.14
C GLN A 1079 -16.04 2.35 -28.59
N VAL A 1080 -17.28 2.16 -28.99
CA VAL A 1080 -18.41 2.98 -28.52
C VAL A 1080 -18.58 2.83 -27.00
N GLY A 1081 -18.65 3.96 -26.29
CA GLY A 1081 -18.74 4.04 -24.84
C GLY A 1081 -17.40 4.14 -24.11
N ALA A 1082 -16.27 3.86 -24.77
CA ALA A 1082 -14.95 4.02 -24.17
C ALA A 1082 -14.50 5.50 -24.11
N PHE A 1083 -13.52 5.77 -23.25
CA PHE A 1083 -12.87 7.07 -23.14
C PHE A 1083 -12.27 7.49 -24.48
N ALA A 1084 -12.50 8.73 -24.89
CA ALA A 1084 -11.97 9.30 -26.13
C ALA A 1084 -10.49 9.68 -26.00
N ASP A 1085 -9.64 8.66 -25.84
CA ASP A 1085 -8.21 8.76 -25.60
C ASP A 1085 -7.44 8.06 -26.75
N TRP A 1086 -6.62 8.81 -27.50
CA TRP A 1086 -5.91 8.27 -28.65
C TRP A 1086 -4.58 8.96 -28.94
N VAL A 1087 -3.71 8.26 -29.68
CA VAL A 1087 -2.40 8.76 -30.13
C VAL A 1087 -2.38 8.80 -31.66
N VAL A 1088 -1.86 9.88 -32.23
CA VAL A 1088 -1.65 10.03 -33.67
C VAL A 1088 -0.16 9.86 -34.00
N LEU A 1089 0.13 9.04 -34.99
CA LEU A 1089 1.46 8.70 -35.52
C LEU A 1089 1.61 9.18 -36.97
N ASP A 1090 2.84 9.24 -37.49
CA ASP A 1090 3.10 9.70 -38.87
C ASP A 1090 2.90 8.61 -39.94
N LYS A 1091 3.00 7.33 -39.57
CA LYS A 1091 2.75 6.14 -40.41
C LYS A 1091 2.08 5.04 -39.57
N PRO A 1092 1.47 3.98 -40.16
CA PRO A 1092 0.91 2.86 -39.40
C PRO A 1092 1.95 2.25 -38.45
N ILE A 1093 1.55 1.86 -37.22
CA ILE A 1093 2.50 1.36 -36.22
C ILE A 1093 3.26 0.09 -36.68
N SER A 1094 2.62 -0.76 -37.49
CA SER A 1094 3.22 -1.95 -38.12
C SER A 1094 4.12 -1.66 -39.34
N SER A 1095 4.35 -0.38 -39.68
CA SER A 1095 5.25 0.06 -40.76
C SER A 1095 6.49 0.82 -40.26
N PHE A 1096 6.67 0.87 -38.95
CA PHE A 1096 7.94 1.24 -38.32
C PHE A 1096 8.92 0.06 -38.39
N ASP A 1097 10.20 0.34 -38.69
CA ASP A 1097 11.25 -0.61 -38.36
C ASP A 1097 11.31 -0.76 -36.84
N LEU A 1098 11.72 -1.91 -36.32
CA LEU A 1098 11.83 -2.11 -34.88
C LEU A 1098 12.85 -1.13 -34.27
N GLU A 1099 13.90 -0.71 -34.98
CA GLU A 1099 14.80 0.35 -34.51
C GLU A 1099 14.15 1.74 -34.43
N ASP A 1100 13.13 2.06 -35.25
CA ASP A 1100 12.44 3.36 -35.22
C ASP A 1100 11.75 3.63 -33.86
N PHE A 1101 11.43 2.57 -33.09
CA PHE A 1101 10.77 2.68 -31.78
C PHE A 1101 11.66 3.33 -30.69
N ARG A 1102 12.97 3.46 -30.95
CA ARG A 1102 13.95 3.96 -29.97
C ARG A 1102 13.95 5.48 -29.80
N ASP A 1103 13.64 6.22 -30.86
CA ASP A 1103 13.55 7.69 -30.86
C ASP A 1103 12.22 8.21 -31.46
N MET A 1104 11.23 7.32 -31.52
CA MET A 1104 9.89 7.57 -32.03
C MET A 1104 9.22 8.75 -31.32
N LYS A 1105 8.51 9.59 -32.08
CA LYS A 1105 7.82 10.77 -31.54
C LYS A 1105 6.39 10.79 -32.04
N VAL A 1106 5.44 10.76 -31.10
CA VAL A 1106 4.03 10.95 -31.43
C VAL A 1106 3.82 12.30 -32.12
N ARG A 1107 2.82 12.36 -33.00
CA ARG A 1107 2.40 13.59 -33.68
C ARG A 1107 1.43 14.38 -32.81
N GLU A 1108 0.46 13.70 -32.21
CA GLU A 1108 -0.54 14.26 -31.31
C GLU A 1108 -0.95 13.23 -30.24
N THR A 1109 -1.30 13.72 -29.05
CA THR A 1109 -1.86 12.93 -27.94
C THR A 1109 -3.18 13.56 -27.53
N TRP A 1110 -4.24 12.76 -27.46
CA TRP A 1110 -5.60 13.19 -27.15
C TRP A 1110 -6.12 12.44 -25.92
N VAL A 1111 -6.74 13.14 -24.98
CA VAL A 1111 -7.31 12.57 -23.74
C VAL A 1111 -8.68 13.21 -23.48
N GLY A 1112 -9.71 12.40 -23.29
CA GLY A 1112 -11.10 12.85 -23.11
C GLY A 1112 -11.58 13.77 -24.24
N GLY A 1113 -11.22 13.46 -25.49
CA GLY A 1113 -11.54 14.26 -26.67
C GLY A 1113 -10.74 15.57 -26.82
N LYS A 1114 -9.82 15.87 -25.90
CA LYS A 1114 -9.04 17.12 -25.90
C LYS A 1114 -7.60 16.88 -26.36
N LEU A 1115 -7.10 17.76 -27.22
CA LEU A 1115 -5.70 17.75 -27.66
C LEU A 1115 -4.80 18.11 -26.47
N SER A 1116 -4.09 17.12 -25.94
CA SER A 1116 -3.24 17.20 -24.76
C SER A 1116 -1.79 17.53 -25.13
N TYR A 1117 -1.31 16.97 -26.24
CA TYR A 1117 -0.01 17.31 -26.85
C TYR A 1117 -0.10 17.35 -28.37
N LYS A 1118 0.71 18.22 -28.98
CA LYS A 1118 0.97 18.25 -30.42
C LYS A 1118 2.43 18.58 -30.69
N ARG A 1119 3.04 17.84 -31.61
CA ARG A 1119 4.39 18.10 -32.12
C ARG A 1119 4.36 19.30 -33.09
N GLU A 1120 5.32 20.21 -32.93
CA GLU A 1120 5.51 21.39 -33.79
C GLU A 1120 6.02 21.04 -35.20
#